data_AF-A0A651E908-F1
#
_entry.id   AF-A0A651E908-F1
#
_cell.length_a   1.000
_cell.length_b   1.000
_cell.length_c   1.000
_cell.angle_alpha   90.00
_cell.angle_beta   90.00
_cell.angle_gamma   90.00
#
_symmetry.space_group_name_H-M   'P 1'
#
loop_
_entity.id
_entity.type
_entity.pdbx_description
1 polymer ?
#
loop_
_entity_poly.entity_id
_entity_poly.type
_entity_poly.pdbx_seq_one_letter_code
_entity_poly.pdbx_strand_id
1 'polypeptide(L)'
;MVTVNLTDTTYEQDFNNLPLFGITGSLLPTGWAFLETGTAANTTYSINNGSFATGNTYLYGEANSGERALGGLRSTTLVPTFGASFTNTTDSTITGLDISYVGELWRLGAPDREDRLEFQYSLDASSLATGSWLNFDELDFVTPNTTGTPGARDGNAPENRTNISAVIPDLAIDPGETFWIRWTDFAVPGANDGLAVDDFSLTPLFTVPLVSDIQITEFMYQGDSGEFVEFTNVGTAPVDMTGWSFSNRTRLPGEFSLDDFGIVQPGESVILTTANEADFRTAWGLDVSFKVIGNLDVQNLLRRNDEINLYDADGNLSDRLTYGDQDFPGTIRTQNVSGWTTLDNLDATEINDGWLLSSINDPQNSREAGGSIGSPGVFNSGLPGVLLLETGASTNLEEGGATDTYTIALRSQPSADVVITINPDGQTTTNVTTLIFTPDNWNVAQTVIVTAIDDDVFEGDHTGSITHTVTSEDDLYDGISVRSVTANITDNDSPPPLVNDLPATMYVNSRGLVVGPAYQAGELYAGELFSNSDGTDNPDDVIAGTDGDDNIWGGIEGNDTIDAGEGNNTIGFGNGNSWVLAGDGDDFVYAVGEGGGDNIIDLGAGTNIFWAAGGNNTITARGRNTIGIGTGNDTVTTRNGNDFVYSVNGGGGTNVLSLGNGFNEVWVEGGDYTITTGRRDDIIGLGTGTDIVDAGDGDNIIYMVNPDLPAGNKIIRTGAGDDYIATGSGDDLLDGGTGSNILQGGAGSDTFVIRDGAYNYILDFELGVDQIQLVDLEFEQLSFVQGQGDTELDAFIAVDDVILVQVANLEASQLGTSVNFV
;
A
#
# COMPACT_ATOMS: atom_id res chain seq x y z
N MET A 1 -4.46 -35.36 34.90
CA MET A 1 -4.54 -35.83 33.50
C MET A 1 -3.15 -35.74 32.91
N VAL A 2 -2.87 -36.46 31.83
CA VAL A 2 -1.60 -36.31 31.10
C VAL A 2 -1.78 -35.12 30.17
N THR A 3 -0.87 -34.14 30.22
CA THR A 3 -0.86 -32.94 29.37
C THR A 3 -0.06 -33.19 28.10
N VAL A 4 -0.30 -32.38 27.06
CA VAL A 4 0.63 -32.29 25.93
C VAL A 4 1.84 -31.48 26.38
N ASN A 5 3.05 -31.99 26.14
CA ASN A 5 4.27 -31.23 26.36
C ASN A 5 4.53 -30.39 25.11
N LEU A 6 4.52 -29.07 25.26
CA LEU A 6 4.89 -28.16 24.17
C LEU A 6 6.40 -27.98 24.10
N THR A 7 6.92 -28.16 22.89
CA THR A 7 8.30 -27.87 22.48
C THR A 7 8.31 -26.61 21.62
N ASP A 8 9.48 -26.19 21.12
CA ASP A 8 9.64 -25.01 20.26
C ASP A 8 9.11 -25.22 18.82
N THR A 9 8.16 -26.14 18.62
CA THR A 9 7.60 -26.55 17.33
C THR A 9 6.08 -26.70 17.44
N THR A 10 5.39 -26.54 16.32
CA THR A 10 3.94 -26.72 16.22
C THR A 10 3.48 -28.11 16.71
N TYR A 11 2.44 -28.13 17.54
CA TYR A 11 1.69 -29.32 17.89
C TYR A 11 0.48 -29.45 16.98
N GLU A 12 0.26 -30.63 16.41
CA GLU A 12 -0.88 -30.91 15.53
C GLU A 12 -1.76 -32.04 16.09
N GLN A 13 -3.07 -31.94 15.88
CA GLN A 13 -4.04 -32.99 16.16
C GLN A 13 -5.19 -32.99 15.15
N ASP A 14 -5.24 -34.07 14.37
CA ASP A 14 -6.20 -34.32 13.29
C ASP A 14 -7.33 -35.31 13.65
N PHE A 15 -7.38 -35.77 14.90
CA PHE A 15 -8.18 -36.89 15.46
C PHE A 15 -8.37 -38.19 14.64
N ASN A 16 -7.75 -38.34 13.46
CA ASN A 16 -7.96 -39.41 12.48
C ASN A 16 -7.54 -40.80 12.99
N ASN A 17 -6.68 -40.82 14.01
CA ASN A 17 -6.22 -42.04 14.68
C ASN A 17 -7.22 -42.58 15.72
N LEU A 18 -8.35 -41.93 15.94
CA LEU A 18 -9.40 -42.38 16.86
C LEU A 18 -10.25 -43.51 16.26
N PRO A 19 -10.96 -44.31 17.08
CA PRO A 19 -11.63 -45.52 16.63
C PRO A 19 -12.62 -45.30 15.46
N LEU A 20 -12.48 -46.09 14.40
CA LEU A 20 -13.35 -46.04 13.22
C LEU A 20 -14.62 -46.91 13.36
N PHE A 21 -14.72 -47.72 14.41
CA PHE A 21 -15.82 -48.65 14.66
C PHE A 21 -16.16 -48.73 16.16
N GLY A 22 -17.46 -48.81 16.47
CA GLY A 22 -18.00 -48.78 17.83
C GLY A 22 -19.23 -47.88 17.92
N ILE A 23 -19.92 -47.86 19.06
CA ILE A 23 -21.01 -46.91 19.33
C ILE A 23 -20.61 -45.83 20.33
N THR A 24 -19.72 -46.15 21.27
CA THR A 24 -19.27 -45.23 22.32
C THR A 24 -17.80 -45.47 22.64
N GLY A 25 -17.06 -44.39 22.91
CA GLY A 25 -15.66 -44.40 23.33
C GLY A 25 -15.43 -43.47 24.52
N SER A 26 -14.28 -43.59 25.19
CA SER A 26 -13.97 -42.81 26.40
C SER A 26 -12.52 -42.31 26.47
N LEU A 27 -11.75 -42.52 25.41
CA LEU A 27 -10.33 -42.19 25.34
C LEU A 27 -10.11 -41.22 24.19
N LEU A 28 -9.56 -40.06 24.50
CA LEU A 28 -9.07 -39.07 23.53
C LEU A 28 -7.54 -39.10 23.49
N PRO A 29 -6.91 -38.41 22.52
CA PRO A 29 -5.46 -38.27 22.47
C PRO A 29 -4.89 -37.66 23.75
N THR A 30 -3.58 -37.79 23.96
CA THR A 30 -2.92 -37.25 25.15
C THR A 30 -3.20 -35.74 25.27
N GLY A 31 -3.49 -35.27 26.48
CA GLY A 31 -3.84 -33.87 26.73
C GLY A 31 -5.27 -33.47 26.40
N TRP A 32 -5.94 -34.17 25.48
CA TRP A 32 -7.33 -33.90 25.10
C TRP A 32 -8.33 -34.53 26.07
N ALA A 33 -9.41 -33.80 26.33
CA ALA A 33 -10.49 -34.21 27.22
C ALA A 33 -11.84 -33.68 26.72
N PHE A 34 -12.91 -34.30 27.23
CA PHE A 34 -14.26 -33.77 27.10
C PHE A 34 -14.99 -33.87 28.44
N LEU A 35 -16.00 -33.03 28.61
CA LEU A 35 -16.85 -32.93 29.77
C LEU A 35 -18.28 -32.69 29.29
N GLU A 36 -19.20 -33.48 29.81
CA GLU A 36 -20.62 -33.23 29.63
C GLU A 36 -21.21 -32.74 30.95
N THR A 37 -22.00 -31.67 30.90
CA THR A 37 -22.74 -31.17 32.06
C THR A 37 -24.25 -31.22 31.77
N GLY A 38 -25.06 -31.38 32.81
CA GLY A 38 -26.52 -31.51 32.70
C GLY A 38 -27.06 -32.87 33.17
N THR A 39 -28.36 -33.10 32.98
CA THR A 39 -29.06 -34.28 33.51
C THR A 39 -28.83 -35.55 32.68
N ALA A 40 -28.37 -35.42 31.43
CA ALA A 40 -28.03 -36.55 30.56
C ALA A 40 -26.52 -36.79 30.43
N ALA A 41 -25.69 -36.05 31.17
CA ALA A 41 -24.23 -36.13 31.10
C ALA A 41 -23.71 -37.56 31.38
N ASN A 42 -22.73 -37.98 30.60
CA ASN A 42 -22.04 -39.25 30.76
C ASN A 42 -20.52 -39.07 30.60
N THR A 43 -19.80 -40.18 30.42
CA THR A 43 -18.31 -40.17 30.34
C THR A 43 -17.81 -40.79 29.03
N THR A 44 -18.68 -40.81 28.01
CA THR A 44 -18.42 -41.42 26.71
C THR A 44 -18.83 -40.50 25.57
N TYR A 45 -17.97 -40.34 24.57
CA TYR A 45 -18.39 -39.78 23.29
C TYR A 45 -19.02 -40.87 22.42
N SER A 46 -19.79 -40.48 21.40
CA SER A 46 -20.37 -41.39 20.41
C SER A 46 -19.79 -41.11 19.02
N ILE A 47 -19.70 -42.13 18.16
CA ILE A 47 -19.30 -41.91 16.75
C ILE A 47 -20.56 -41.56 15.95
N ASN A 48 -20.53 -40.48 15.17
CA ASN A 48 -21.71 -40.01 14.44
C ASN A 48 -21.37 -39.29 13.14
N ASN A 49 -22.20 -39.40 12.12
CA ASN A 49 -22.07 -38.62 10.87
C ASN A 49 -23.11 -37.49 10.79
N GLY A 50 -23.46 -36.89 11.93
CA GLY A 50 -24.53 -35.89 12.02
C GLY A 50 -25.96 -36.43 12.10
N SER A 51 -26.17 -37.73 11.93
CA SER A 51 -27.50 -38.35 11.89
C SER A 51 -28.23 -38.36 13.23
N PHE A 52 -27.54 -38.29 14.38
CA PHE A 52 -28.19 -38.28 15.69
C PHE A 52 -28.62 -36.87 16.10
N ALA A 53 -29.75 -36.77 16.80
CA ALA A 53 -30.34 -35.51 17.28
C ALA A 53 -30.28 -35.37 18.81
N THR A 54 -29.63 -36.30 19.50
CA THR A 54 -29.53 -36.31 20.96
C THR A 54 -28.25 -35.58 21.36
N GLY A 55 -28.34 -34.66 22.32
CA GLY A 55 -27.13 -33.98 22.79
C GLY A 55 -26.13 -34.96 23.40
N ASN A 56 -24.88 -34.86 22.99
CA ASN A 56 -23.74 -35.67 23.45
C ASN A 56 -22.45 -35.01 22.94
N THR A 57 -21.31 -35.47 23.43
CA THR A 57 -20.01 -35.31 22.77
C THR A 57 -19.89 -36.33 21.64
N TYR A 58 -19.39 -35.91 20.49
CA TYR A 58 -19.30 -36.74 19.30
C TYR A 58 -17.88 -36.74 18.74
N LEU A 59 -17.48 -37.90 18.23
CA LEU A 59 -16.49 -37.96 17.17
C LEU A 59 -17.27 -38.02 15.86
N TYR A 60 -17.23 -36.92 15.14
CA TYR A 60 -17.88 -36.80 13.86
C TYR A 60 -17.04 -37.41 12.74
N GLY A 61 -17.68 -37.77 11.64
CA GLY A 61 -17.03 -38.40 10.50
C GLY A 61 -17.96 -39.33 9.73
N GLU A 62 -17.71 -39.45 8.42
CA GLU A 62 -18.49 -40.34 7.56
C GLU A 62 -18.29 -41.82 7.89
N ALA A 63 -19.30 -42.64 7.57
CA ALA A 63 -19.29 -44.06 7.88
C ALA A 63 -18.14 -44.79 7.17
N ASN A 64 -17.24 -45.41 7.95
CA ASN A 64 -16.01 -46.05 7.47
C ASN A 64 -14.96 -45.08 6.87
N SER A 65 -15.10 -43.77 7.05
CA SER A 65 -14.01 -42.82 6.81
C SER A 65 -12.94 -42.97 7.90
N GLY A 66 -11.68 -42.70 7.55
CA GLY A 66 -10.58 -42.53 8.49
C GLY A 66 -10.49 -41.11 9.06
N GLU A 67 -11.17 -40.16 8.43
CA GLU A 67 -11.23 -38.77 8.88
C GLU A 67 -12.19 -38.63 10.07
N ARG A 68 -11.78 -37.92 11.12
CA ARG A 68 -12.60 -37.66 12.31
C ARG A 68 -12.43 -36.23 12.82
N ALA A 69 -13.54 -35.59 13.18
CA ALA A 69 -13.56 -34.34 13.93
C ALA A 69 -14.09 -34.52 15.37
N LEU A 70 -13.54 -33.80 16.35
CA LEU A 70 -14.03 -33.81 17.73
C LEU A 70 -15.03 -32.68 17.95
N GLY A 71 -16.25 -33.03 18.38
CA GLY A 71 -17.33 -32.05 18.47
C GLY A 71 -18.40 -32.37 19.49
N GLY A 72 -19.46 -31.57 19.46
CA GLY A 72 -20.59 -31.70 20.35
C GLY A 72 -21.90 -31.29 19.70
N LEU A 73 -23.00 -31.77 20.29
CA LEU A 73 -24.33 -31.26 20.05
C LEU A 73 -24.94 -30.89 21.39
N ARG A 74 -25.19 -29.59 21.62
CA ARG A 74 -25.88 -29.15 22.83
C ARG A 74 -27.37 -29.46 22.79
N SER A 75 -27.92 -29.75 23.97
CA SER A 75 -29.36 -29.92 24.17
C SER A 75 -29.82 -29.25 25.47
N THR A 76 -31.13 -29.25 25.72
CA THR A 76 -31.70 -28.72 26.97
C THR A 76 -31.27 -29.50 28.22
N THR A 77 -30.75 -30.73 28.06
CA THR A 77 -30.36 -31.62 29.16
C THR A 77 -28.87 -31.92 29.20
N LEU A 78 -28.09 -31.42 28.23
CA LEU A 78 -26.67 -31.71 28.10
C LEU A 78 -25.92 -30.59 27.38
N VAL A 79 -24.83 -30.12 27.97
CA VAL A 79 -23.86 -29.21 27.34
C VAL A 79 -22.53 -29.94 27.21
N PRO A 80 -22.05 -30.19 25.97
CA PRO A 80 -20.73 -30.76 25.74
C PRO A 80 -19.67 -29.64 25.77
N THR A 81 -18.53 -29.95 26.35
CA THR A 81 -17.33 -29.11 26.38
C THR A 81 -16.14 -30.01 26.10
N PHE A 82 -15.25 -29.61 25.20
CA PHE A 82 -14.06 -30.39 24.85
C PHE A 82 -12.87 -29.47 24.66
N GLY A 83 -11.66 -29.98 24.81
CA GLY A 83 -10.46 -29.16 24.75
C GLY A 83 -9.21 -29.92 25.16
N ALA A 84 -8.13 -29.20 25.36
CA ALA A 84 -6.82 -29.78 25.63
C ALA A 84 -6.07 -29.03 26.73
N SER A 85 -5.14 -29.73 27.38
CA SER A 85 -4.22 -29.19 28.36
C SER A 85 -2.79 -29.34 27.89
N PHE A 86 -2.04 -28.24 27.99
CA PHE A 86 -0.68 -28.12 27.52
C PHE A 86 0.24 -27.69 28.66
N THR A 87 1.46 -28.22 28.67
CA THR A 87 2.52 -27.82 29.59
C THR A 87 3.66 -27.20 28.78
N ASN A 88 4.11 -26.00 29.15
CA ASN A 88 5.32 -25.42 28.58
C ASN A 88 6.52 -26.26 29.03
N THR A 89 7.12 -27.03 28.12
CA THR A 89 8.34 -27.81 28.41
C THR A 89 9.58 -27.27 27.72
N THR A 90 9.48 -26.05 27.21
CA THR A 90 10.59 -25.30 26.60
C THR A 90 11.46 -24.67 27.68
N ASP A 91 12.60 -24.11 27.26
CA ASP A 91 13.50 -23.38 28.16
C ASP A 91 13.11 -21.89 28.33
N SER A 92 12.05 -21.43 27.65
CA SER A 92 11.63 -20.02 27.57
C SER A 92 10.18 -19.83 28.01
N THR A 93 9.84 -18.63 28.50
CA THR A 93 8.45 -18.25 28.74
C THR A 93 7.73 -18.12 27.40
N ILE A 94 6.57 -18.78 27.25
CA ILE A 94 5.72 -18.61 26.08
C ILE A 94 4.98 -17.29 26.23
N THR A 95 5.19 -16.40 25.28
CA THR A 95 4.62 -15.04 25.22
C THR A 95 3.38 -14.95 24.35
N GLY A 96 3.11 -15.97 23.52
CA GLY A 96 1.89 -16.05 22.72
C GLY A 96 1.67 -17.45 22.16
N LEU A 97 0.48 -17.69 21.61
CA LEU A 97 0.10 -18.97 20.98
C LEU A 97 -0.54 -18.69 19.63
N ASP A 98 0.08 -19.14 18.54
CA ASP A 98 -0.55 -19.20 17.23
C ASP A 98 -1.37 -20.48 17.14
N ILE A 99 -2.68 -20.36 16.91
CA ILE A 99 -3.63 -21.47 16.89
C ILE A 99 -4.38 -21.46 15.57
N SER A 100 -4.48 -22.62 14.92
CA SER A 100 -5.40 -22.81 13.80
C SER A 100 -6.13 -24.14 13.88
N TYR A 101 -7.31 -24.24 13.26
CA TYR A 101 -8.06 -25.48 13.11
C TYR A 101 -9.16 -25.35 12.04
N VAL A 102 -9.75 -26.47 11.66
CA VAL A 102 -10.92 -26.53 10.78
C VAL A 102 -12.17 -26.71 11.63
N GLY A 103 -13.06 -25.71 11.61
CA GLY A 103 -14.39 -25.83 12.20
C GLY A 103 -15.33 -26.54 11.22
N GLU A 104 -16.09 -27.53 11.69
CA GLU A 104 -16.97 -28.34 10.83
C GLU A 104 -18.41 -28.45 11.32
N LEU A 105 -19.37 -28.26 10.41
CA LEU A 105 -20.80 -28.49 10.61
C LEU A 105 -21.20 -29.89 10.19
N TRP A 106 -21.51 -30.73 11.17
CA TRP A 106 -21.99 -32.11 10.95
C TRP A 106 -23.50 -32.25 11.07
N ARG A 107 -24.18 -31.30 11.71
CA ARG A 107 -25.65 -31.33 11.79
C ARG A 107 -26.23 -29.93 11.84
N LEU A 108 -27.16 -29.63 10.94
CA LEU A 108 -28.01 -28.45 11.05
C LEU A 108 -29.19 -28.76 11.97
N GLY A 109 -29.28 -28.06 13.09
CA GLY A 109 -30.35 -28.15 14.09
C GLY A 109 -31.60 -27.37 13.70
N ALA A 110 -31.43 -26.14 13.20
CA ALA A 110 -32.49 -25.27 12.72
C ALA A 110 -32.02 -24.41 11.54
N PRO A 111 -32.88 -24.10 10.55
CA PRO A 111 -32.47 -23.26 9.43
C PRO A 111 -32.46 -21.78 9.80
N ASP A 112 -31.73 -21.00 9.00
CA ASP A 112 -31.70 -19.52 8.99
C ASP A 112 -31.28 -18.90 10.35
N ARG A 113 -30.37 -19.58 11.05
CA ARG A 113 -29.83 -19.16 12.34
C ARG A 113 -28.37 -19.63 12.48
N GLU A 114 -27.52 -18.75 12.98
CA GLU A 114 -26.14 -19.08 13.33
C GLU A 114 -26.07 -19.70 14.73
N ASP A 115 -25.36 -20.82 14.81
CA ASP A 115 -24.86 -21.45 16.03
C ASP A 115 -23.35 -21.26 16.11
N ARG A 116 -22.74 -21.50 17.28
CA ARG A 116 -21.28 -21.40 17.38
C ARG A 116 -20.66 -22.28 18.47
N LEU A 117 -19.40 -22.64 18.26
CA LEU A 117 -18.49 -23.07 19.31
C LEU A 117 -17.68 -21.87 19.78
N GLU A 118 -17.79 -21.53 21.06
CA GLU A 118 -16.99 -20.48 21.70
C GLU A 118 -15.65 -21.05 22.14
N PHE A 119 -14.56 -20.45 21.68
CA PHE A 119 -13.20 -20.79 22.09
C PHE A 119 -12.81 -20.03 23.36
N GLN A 120 -12.23 -20.78 24.30
CA GLN A 120 -11.79 -20.25 25.58
C GLN A 120 -10.45 -20.82 25.98
N TYR A 121 -9.64 -20.02 26.67
CA TYR A 121 -8.39 -20.47 27.28
C TYR A 121 -8.34 -20.11 28.77
N SER A 122 -7.43 -20.76 29.49
CA SER A 122 -7.24 -20.57 30.92
C SER A 122 -5.83 -20.92 31.35
N LEU A 123 -5.18 -20.00 32.05
CA LEU A 123 -3.82 -20.17 32.60
C LEU A 123 -3.81 -20.78 34.01
N ASP A 124 -4.97 -20.85 34.67
CA ASP A 124 -5.12 -21.39 36.04
C ASP A 124 -6.02 -22.63 36.11
N ALA A 125 -6.53 -23.10 34.97
CA ALA A 125 -7.40 -24.26 34.93
C ALA A 125 -6.69 -25.55 35.36
N SER A 126 -7.45 -26.36 36.10
CA SER A 126 -7.04 -27.73 36.48
C SER A 126 -7.85 -28.80 35.75
N SER A 127 -8.93 -28.41 35.08
CA SER A 127 -9.77 -29.24 34.21
C SER A 127 -10.70 -28.36 33.38
N LEU A 128 -11.36 -28.95 32.37
CA LEU A 128 -12.45 -28.30 31.62
C LEU A 128 -13.57 -27.71 32.50
N ALA A 129 -13.72 -28.15 33.76
CA ALA A 129 -14.75 -27.67 34.68
C ALA A 129 -14.27 -26.59 35.67
N THR A 130 -12.96 -26.40 35.84
CA THR A 130 -12.40 -25.66 36.99
C THR A 130 -11.21 -24.83 36.55
N GLY A 131 -11.37 -23.50 36.62
CA GLY A 131 -10.42 -22.47 36.21
C GLY A 131 -11.15 -21.16 35.94
N SER A 132 -10.38 -20.10 35.71
CA SER A 132 -10.82 -18.82 35.18
C SER A 132 -10.67 -18.88 33.66
N TRP A 133 -11.78 -18.84 32.94
CA TRP A 133 -11.81 -19.00 31.49
C TRP A 133 -12.02 -17.65 30.81
N LEU A 134 -11.12 -17.32 29.89
CA LEU A 134 -11.17 -16.14 29.04
C LEU A 134 -11.70 -16.55 27.67
N ASN A 135 -12.61 -15.73 27.12
CA ASN A 135 -13.10 -15.91 25.74
C ASN A 135 -12.12 -15.25 24.77
N PHE A 136 -11.95 -15.85 23.60
CA PHE A 136 -11.14 -15.28 22.53
C PHE A 136 -11.91 -15.44 21.22
N ASP A 137 -12.70 -14.41 20.90
CA ASP A 137 -13.76 -14.44 19.88
C ASP A 137 -13.19 -14.70 18.47
N GLU A 138 -11.94 -14.30 18.21
CA GLU A 138 -11.24 -14.53 16.94
C GLU A 138 -11.04 -16.02 16.63
N LEU A 139 -11.11 -16.88 17.65
CA LEU A 139 -11.08 -18.34 17.51
C LEU A 139 -12.47 -18.97 17.65
N ASP A 140 -13.57 -18.24 17.61
CA ASP A 140 -14.92 -18.84 17.62
C ASP A 140 -15.26 -19.48 16.26
N PHE A 141 -15.87 -20.67 16.27
CA PHE A 141 -16.42 -21.28 15.05
C PHE A 141 -17.92 -21.03 14.93
N VAL A 142 -18.32 -20.23 13.95
CA VAL A 142 -19.72 -19.94 13.61
C VAL A 142 -20.21 -20.85 12.48
N THR A 143 -21.45 -21.34 12.58
CA THR A 143 -22.08 -22.21 11.56
C THR A 143 -21.97 -21.60 10.15
N PRO A 144 -21.23 -22.23 9.20
CA PRO A 144 -20.99 -21.66 7.86
C PRO A 144 -22.17 -21.80 6.89
N ASN A 145 -23.01 -22.84 7.06
CA ASN A 145 -24.19 -23.07 6.22
C ASN A 145 -25.46 -23.25 7.05
N THR A 146 -26.18 -22.15 7.22
CA THR A 146 -27.41 -22.08 8.01
C THR A 146 -28.66 -22.49 7.24
N THR A 147 -28.57 -22.80 5.95
CA THR A 147 -29.76 -23.01 5.09
C THR A 147 -30.13 -24.48 4.88
N GLY A 148 -31.38 -24.72 4.49
CA GLY A 148 -31.86 -26.03 4.08
C GLY A 148 -32.60 -26.83 5.17
N THR A 149 -32.79 -28.12 4.96
CA THR A 149 -33.55 -28.96 5.91
C THR A 149 -32.67 -29.36 7.10
N PRO A 150 -33.16 -29.24 8.35
CA PRO A 150 -32.48 -29.76 9.53
C PRO A 150 -32.13 -31.25 9.42
N GLY A 151 -30.92 -31.62 9.82
CA GLY A 151 -30.41 -32.97 9.68
C GLY A 151 -28.91 -33.02 9.50
N ALA A 152 -28.41 -34.20 9.15
CA ALA A 152 -26.99 -34.43 8.90
C ALA A 152 -26.45 -33.50 7.80
N ARG A 153 -25.21 -33.08 7.98
CA ARG A 153 -24.35 -32.37 7.04
C ARG A 153 -23.03 -33.13 6.99
N ASP A 154 -22.37 -33.07 5.83
CA ASP A 154 -21.02 -33.61 5.69
C ASP A 154 -20.05 -32.49 6.05
N GLY A 155 -19.38 -32.62 7.21
CA GLY A 155 -18.44 -31.61 7.71
C GLY A 155 -17.22 -31.45 6.81
N ASN A 156 -16.87 -32.48 6.02
CA ASN A 156 -15.78 -32.41 5.05
C ASN A 156 -16.11 -31.56 3.82
N ALA A 157 -17.39 -31.28 3.57
CA ALA A 157 -17.81 -30.50 2.41
C ALA A 157 -17.41 -29.01 2.59
N PRO A 158 -16.84 -28.35 1.58
CA PRO A 158 -16.35 -26.97 1.70
C PRO A 158 -17.39 -25.98 2.23
N GLU A 159 -18.67 -26.15 1.88
CA GLU A 159 -19.75 -25.28 2.37
C GLU A 159 -20.09 -25.45 3.86
N ASN A 160 -19.63 -26.54 4.49
CA ASN A 160 -19.92 -26.87 5.88
C ASN A 160 -18.70 -26.72 6.80
N ARG A 161 -17.58 -26.16 6.31
CA ARG A 161 -16.37 -25.99 7.11
C ARG A 161 -15.69 -24.63 6.89
N THR A 162 -14.95 -24.19 7.90
CA THR A 162 -14.20 -22.93 7.88
C THR A 162 -12.84 -23.15 8.53
N ASN A 163 -11.77 -22.70 7.87
CA ASN A 163 -10.45 -22.62 8.51
C ASN A 163 -10.45 -21.41 9.44
N ILE A 164 -10.04 -21.62 10.69
CA ILE A 164 -9.95 -20.58 11.72
C ILE A 164 -8.49 -20.52 12.16
N SER A 165 -7.94 -19.32 12.26
CA SER A 165 -6.59 -19.10 12.77
C SER A 165 -6.50 -17.76 13.47
N ALA A 166 -5.83 -17.71 14.62
CA ALA A 166 -5.49 -16.47 15.30
C ALA A 166 -4.34 -16.68 16.29
N VAL A 167 -3.66 -15.58 16.61
CA VAL A 167 -2.63 -15.55 17.65
C VAL A 167 -3.22 -15.03 18.94
N ILE A 168 -3.06 -15.77 20.04
CA ILE A 168 -3.31 -15.28 21.40
C ILE A 168 -2.02 -14.62 21.90
N PRO A 169 -1.98 -13.29 22.05
CA PRO A 169 -0.80 -12.56 22.49
C PRO A 169 -0.72 -12.45 24.03
N ASP A 170 0.34 -11.82 24.53
CA ASP A 170 0.54 -11.37 25.92
C ASP A 170 0.32 -12.43 27.00
N LEU A 171 0.79 -13.62 26.70
CA LEU A 171 0.83 -14.71 27.67
C LEU A 171 2.13 -14.63 28.48
N ALA A 172 2.08 -15.18 29.69
CA ALA A 172 3.25 -15.35 30.54
C ALA A 172 3.22 -16.78 31.09
N ILE A 173 3.44 -17.76 30.21
CA ILE A 173 3.42 -19.18 30.59
C ILE A 173 4.87 -19.62 30.78
N ASP A 174 5.33 -19.63 32.02
CA ASP A 174 6.72 -19.95 32.35
C ASP A 174 7.04 -21.44 32.09
N PRO A 175 8.33 -21.80 31.90
CA PRO A 175 8.74 -23.20 31.81
C PRO A 175 8.19 -24.05 32.98
N GLY A 176 7.46 -25.10 32.63
CA GLY A 176 6.80 -26.03 33.55
C GLY A 176 5.35 -25.67 33.92
N GLU A 177 4.86 -24.50 33.53
CA GLU A 177 3.46 -24.13 33.74
C GLU A 177 2.51 -24.83 32.77
N THR A 178 1.25 -24.96 33.17
CA THR A 178 0.21 -25.65 32.40
C THR A 178 -0.94 -24.71 32.15
N PHE A 179 -1.44 -24.71 30.92
CA PHE A 179 -2.65 -23.99 30.53
C PHE A 179 -3.65 -24.94 29.86
N TRP A 180 -4.86 -24.44 29.66
CA TRP A 180 -5.94 -25.16 28.99
C TRP A 180 -6.58 -24.31 27.90
N ILE A 181 -7.06 -24.99 26.87
CA ILE A 181 -8.00 -24.45 25.88
C ILE A 181 -9.27 -25.31 25.87
N ARG A 182 -10.41 -24.74 25.47
CA ARG A 182 -11.65 -25.48 25.28
C ARG A 182 -12.58 -24.80 24.28
N TRP A 183 -13.47 -25.61 23.72
CA TRP A 183 -14.65 -25.18 23.00
C TRP A 183 -15.90 -25.50 23.82
N THR A 184 -16.82 -24.55 23.86
CA THR A 184 -18.15 -24.74 24.43
C THR A 184 -19.21 -24.30 23.43
N ASP A 185 -20.21 -25.13 23.22
CA ASP A 185 -21.33 -24.83 22.34
C ASP A 185 -22.20 -23.71 22.93
N PHE A 186 -22.41 -22.63 22.17
CA PHE A 186 -23.16 -21.45 22.60
C PHE A 186 -24.66 -21.71 22.69
N ALA A 187 -25.32 -21.12 23.70
CA ALA A 187 -26.73 -21.38 23.93
C ALA A 187 -27.62 -20.57 22.99
N VAL A 188 -28.20 -21.24 22.00
CA VAL A 188 -29.08 -20.61 21.01
C VAL A 188 -30.52 -21.14 21.10
N PRO A 189 -31.55 -20.31 20.82
CA PRO A 189 -32.92 -20.77 20.83
C PRO A 189 -33.20 -21.79 19.71
N GLY A 190 -33.62 -23.00 20.07
CA GLY A 190 -33.98 -24.05 19.11
C GLY A 190 -33.20 -25.33 19.33
N ALA A 191 -33.17 -26.20 18.32
CA ALA A 191 -32.20 -27.29 18.28
C ALA A 191 -30.86 -26.73 17.84
N ASN A 192 -29.81 -26.99 18.62
CA ASN A 192 -28.45 -26.57 18.28
C ASN A 192 -27.91 -27.41 17.12
N ASP A 193 -26.87 -26.87 16.50
CA ASP A 193 -26.10 -27.53 15.46
C ASP A 193 -25.11 -28.53 16.06
N GLY A 194 -24.71 -29.52 15.26
CA GLY A 194 -23.62 -30.43 15.61
C GLY A 194 -22.34 -29.88 15.02
N LEU A 195 -21.51 -29.28 15.86
CA LEU A 195 -20.30 -28.57 15.48
C LEU A 195 -19.06 -29.30 16.00
N ALA A 196 -17.96 -29.25 15.24
CA ALA A 196 -16.73 -29.95 15.55
C ALA A 196 -15.48 -29.13 15.19
N VAL A 197 -14.35 -29.58 15.72
CA VAL A 197 -13.00 -29.10 15.44
C VAL A 197 -12.19 -30.27 14.87
N ASP A 198 -11.46 -29.99 13.80
CA ASP A 198 -10.50 -30.89 13.18
C ASP A 198 -9.22 -30.15 12.76
N ASP A 199 -8.17 -30.90 12.37
CA ASP A 199 -6.89 -30.37 11.88
C ASP A 199 -6.31 -29.25 12.77
N PHE A 200 -6.36 -29.46 14.09
CA PHE A 200 -5.91 -28.47 15.07
C PHE A 200 -4.40 -28.34 15.06
N SER A 201 -3.91 -27.11 15.05
CA SER A 201 -2.50 -26.76 15.25
C SER A 201 -2.33 -25.71 16.35
N LEU A 202 -1.22 -25.79 17.08
CA LEU A 202 -0.79 -24.80 18.06
C LEU A 202 0.72 -24.64 18.04
N THR A 203 1.20 -23.43 17.79
CA THR A 203 2.61 -23.06 17.79
C THR A 203 2.90 -22.09 18.94
N PRO A 204 3.78 -22.45 19.90
CA PRO A 204 4.19 -21.53 20.95
C PRO A 204 5.13 -20.45 20.42
N LEU A 205 4.92 -19.21 20.86
CA LEU A 205 5.73 -18.05 20.50
C LEU A 205 6.57 -17.62 21.72
N PHE A 206 7.85 -17.32 21.51
CA PHE A 206 8.84 -17.00 22.57
C PHE A 206 9.38 -15.57 22.51
N THR A 207 9.01 -14.86 21.46
CA THR A 207 9.24 -13.44 21.26
C THR A 207 7.87 -12.81 21.05
N VAL A 208 7.62 -11.66 21.67
CA VAL A 208 6.42 -10.87 21.38
C VAL A 208 6.38 -10.68 19.86
N PRO A 209 5.25 -10.91 19.18
CA PRO A 209 5.06 -10.35 17.84
C PRO A 209 5.44 -8.87 17.92
N LEU A 210 6.26 -8.38 16.98
CA LEU A 210 6.73 -7.00 16.97
C LEU A 210 5.57 -6.06 17.34
N VAL A 211 5.79 -5.19 18.33
CA VAL A 211 4.94 -4.01 18.54
C VAL A 211 4.82 -3.38 17.16
N SER A 212 3.60 -3.19 16.65
CA SER A 212 3.44 -2.57 15.34
C SER A 212 4.19 -1.24 15.33
N ASP A 213 4.94 -0.97 14.27
CA ASP A 213 5.72 0.26 14.16
C ASP A 213 4.83 1.50 14.32
N ILE A 214 3.53 1.42 13.98
CA ILE A 214 2.55 2.48 14.23
C ILE A 214 1.76 2.18 15.51
N GLN A 215 1.84 3.12 16.48
CA GLN A 215 1.18 3.00 17.78
C GLN A 215 0.36 4.26 18.12
N ILE A 216 -0.68 4.10 18.94
CA ILE A 216 -1.54 5.16 19.46
C ILE A 216 -0.78 5.91 20.56
N THR A 217 -0.45 7.17 20.34
CA THR A 217 0.43 7.94 21.25
C THR A 217 -0.26 9.05 22.00
N GLU A 218 -1.33 9.63 21.43
CA GLU A 218 -2.10 10.70 22.05
C GLU A 218 -3.57 10.61 21.65
N PHE A 219 -4.50 10.94 22.53
CA PHE A 219 -5.91 11.08 22.17
C PHE A 219 -6.64 12.13 23.02
N MET A 220 -7.68 12.74 22.46
CA MET A 220 -8.52 13.71 23.15
C MET A 220 -9.99 13.53 22.82
N TYR A 221 -10.78 13.17 23.84
CA TYR A 221 -12.24 13.23 23.80
C TYR A 221 -12.77 14.61 24.25
N GLN A 222 -13.82 15.11 23.59
CA GLN A 222 -14.45 16.42 23.83
C GLN A 222 -13.47 17.60 23.91
N GLY A 223 -12.57 17.75 22.94
CA GLY A 223 -11.74 18.93 22.81
C GLY A 223 -12.48 20.12 22.18
N ASP A 224 -12.42 21.30 22.79
CA ASP A 224 -12.95 22.56 22.25
C ASP A 224 -12.33 22.92 20.88
N SER A 225 -11.09 22.46 20.62
CA SER A 225 -10.36 22.63 19.35
C SER A 225 -10.45 21.42 18.42
N GLY A 226 -11.38 20.49 18.68
CA GLY A 226 -11.53 19.22 17.96
C GLY A 226 -11.13 18.03 18.83
N GLU A 227 -11.87 16.93 18.68
CA GLU A 227 -11.45 15.62 19.19
C GLU A 227 -10.39 15.05 18.26
N PHE A 228 -9.43 14.30 18.79
CA PHE A 228 -8.42 13.68 17.94
C PHE A 228 -7.86 12.38 18.51
N VAL A 229 -7.27 11.60 17.61
CA VAL A 229 -6.38 10.47 17.91
C VAL A 229 -5.10 10.69 17.12
N GLU A 230 -3.96 10.51 17.77
CA GLU A 230 -2.64 10.54 17.18
C GLU A 230 -2.05 9.13 17.15
N PHE A 231 -1.51 8.76 16.00
CA PHE A 231 -0.67 7.59 15.83
C PHE A 231 0.75 8.04 15.49
N THR A 232 1.76 7.35 16.01
CA THR A 232 3.17 7.66 15.73
C THR A 232 3.90 6.40 15.28
N ASN A 233 4.77 6.56 14.27
CA ASN A 233 5.74 5.54 13.94
C ASN A 233 6.84 5.51 15.01
N VAL A 234 6.78 4.52 15.90
CA VAL A 234 7.78 4.25 16.95
C VAL A 234 8.84 3.24 16.51
N GLY A 235 8.71 2.72 15.28
CA GLY A 235 9.66 1.83 14.64
C GLY A 235 10.91 2.53 14.14
N THR A 236 11.76 1.76 13.46
CA THR A 236 13.03 2.24 12.88
C THR A 236 13.00 2.38 11.36
N ALA A 237 11.91 1.96 10.71
CA ALA A 237 11.72 2.02 9.27
C ALA A 237 10.47 2.85 8.90
N PRO A 238 10.42 3.45 7.71
CA PRO A 238 9.20 4.08 7.20
C PRO A 238 8.08 3.03 7.04
N VAL A 239 6.84 3.41 7.38
CA VAL A 239 5.65 2.55 7.24
C VAL A 239 4.71 3.16 6.23
N ASP A 240 4.31 2.40 5.21
CA ASP A 240 3.24 2.80 4.29
C ASP A 240 1.88 2.45 4.90
N MET A 241 1.06 3.49 5.15
CA MET A 241 -0.29 3.32 5.69
C MET A 241 -1.36 3.04 4.62
N THR A 242 -0.97 2.80 3.36
CA THR A 242 -1.90 2.35 2.32
C THR A 242 -2.51 0.99 2.69
N GLY A 243 -3.84 0.88 2.62
CA GLY A 243 -4.63 -0.27 3.05
C GLY A 243 -4.98 -0.27 4.54
N TRP A 244 -4.35 0.58 5.35
CA TRP A 244 -4.60 0.61 6.78
C TRP A 244 -5.98 1.15 7.10
N SER A 245 -6.51 0.75 8.25
CA SER A 245 -7.84 1.17 8.63
C SER A 245 -8.00 1.41 10.12
N PHE A 246 -8.97 2.25 10.44
CA PHE A 246 -9.37 2.60 11.79
C PHE A 246 -10.82 2.16 12.02
N SER A 247 -11.08 1.55 13.18
CA SER A 247 -12.44 1.26 13.66
C SER A 247 -12.59 1.70 15.10
N ASN A 248 -13.73 2.29 15.41
CA ASN A 248 -14.02 2.73 16.78
C ASN A 248 -15.20 2.02 17.45
N ARG A 249 -15.80 1.04 16.78
CA ARG A 249 -17.02 0.37 17.29
C ARG A 249 -17.11 -1.12 17.06
N THR A 250 -16.65 -1.61 15.92
CA THR A 250 -16.97 -2.99 15.51
C THR A 250 -15.81 -3.95 15.65
N ARG A 251 -14.60 -3.44 15.97
CA ARG A 251 -13.35 -4.22 15.93
C ARG A 251 -13.15 -4.92 14.58
N LEU A 252 -13.64 -4.32 13.50
CA LEU A 252 -13.45 -4.83 12.14
C LEU A 252 -12.48 -3.92 11.38
N PRO A 253 -11.54 -4.50 10.61
CA PRO A 253 -10.75 -3.73 9.66
C PRO A 253 -11.65 -3.17 8.54
N GLY A 254 -11.18 -2.11 7.89
CA GLY A 254 -11.79 -1.50 6.70
C GLY A 254 -12.93 -0.51 6.95
N GLU A 255 -13.24 -0.14 8.21
CA GLU A 255 -14.33 0.81 8.49
C GLU A 255 -14.03 2.25 8.08
N PHE A 256 -12.81 2.72 8.36
CA PHE A 256 -12.32 4.03 7.95
C PHE A 256 -10.92 3.86 7.37
N SER A 257 -10.72 4.24 6.11
CA SER A 257 -9.42 4.16 5.45
C SER A 257 -8.45 5.19 6.03
N LEU A 258 -7.19 4.80 6.17
CA LEU A 258 -6.07 5.64 6.58
C LEU A 258 -5.09 5.91 5.42
N ASP A 259 -5.47 5.58 4.18
CA ASP A 259 -4.62 5.67 2.99
C ASP A 259 -4.03 7.07 2.79
N ASP A 260 -4.81 8.11 3.10
CA ASP A 260 -4.41 9.51 2.93
C ASP A 260 -3.21 9.92 3.80
N PHE A 261 -2.81 9.10 4.78
CA PHE A 261 -1.56 9.31 5.51
C PHE A 261 -0.31 8.89 4.73
N GLY A 262 -0.39 7.93 3.80
CA GLY A 262 0.76 7.43 3.03
C GLY A 262 1.95 6.98 3.90
N ILE A 263 3.18 7.25 3.46
CA ILE A 263 4.41 6.78 4.13
C ILE A 263 4.76 7.59 5.38
N VAL A 264 4.60 7.03 6.57
CA VAL A 264 4.95 7.64 7.87
C VAL A 264 6.38 7.29 8.27
N GLN A 265 7.23 8.29 8.40
CA GLN A 265 8.66 8.13 8.74
C GLN A 265 8.88 7.79 10.23
N PRO A 266 10.01 7.17 10.61
CA PRO A 266 10.35 6.95 12.02
C PRO A 266 10.26 8.23 12.85
N GLY A 267 9.47 8.18 13.94
CA GLY A 267 9.19 9.31 14.83
C GLY A 267 8.21 10.36 14.29
N GLU A 268 7.60 10.14 13.11
CA GLU A 268 6.53 10.97 12.57
C GLU A 268 5.16 10.56 13.14
N SER A 269 4.34 11.56 13.45
CA SER A 269 2.98 11.39 13.96
C SER A 269 1.94 11.80 12.92
N VAL A 270 0.83 11.06 12.88
CA VAL A 270 -0.33 11.30 12.03
C VAL A 270 -1.59 11.43 12.89
N ILE A 271 -2.55 12.25 12.46
CA ILE A 271 -3.65 12.70 13.32
C ILE A 271 -5.00 12.53 12.63
N LEU A 272 -5.93 11.85 13.30
CA LEU A 272 -7.35 11.86 12.95
C LEU A 272 -8.07 12.89 13.81
N THR A 273 -8.92 13.74 13.22
CA THR A 273 -9.68 14.72 14.00
C THR A 273 -11.11 14.97 13.51
N THR A 274 -12.01 15.30 14.44
CA THR A 274 -13.37 15.76 14.10
C THR A 274 -13.41 17.20 13.59
N ALA A 275 -12.38 17.99 13.84
CA ALA A 275 -12.28 19.35 13.33
C ALA A 275 -11.95 19.34 11.82
N ASN A 276 -12.24 20.44 11.14
CA ASN A 276 -11.68 20.65 9.81
C ASN A 276 -10.14 20.72 9.90
N GLU A 277 -9.41 20.14 8.94
CA GLU A 277 -7.95 20.07 8.97
C GLU A 277 -7.28 21.44 9.11
N ALA A 278 -7.73 22.43 8.32
CA ALA A 278 -7.15 23.76 8.35
C ALA A 278 -7.40 24.47 9.70
N ASP A 279 -8.59 24.26 10.28
CA ASP A 279 -8.93 24.80 11.60
C ASP A 279 -8.13 24.11 12.71
N PHE A 280 -7.97 22.79 12.65
CA PHE A 280 -7.19 22.02 13.61
C PHE A 280 -5.72 22.44 13.58
N ARG A 281 -5.14 22.51 12.37
CA ARG A 281 -3.77 23.01 12.15
C ARG A 281 -3.59 24.41 12.72
N THR A 282 -4.53 25.31 12.43
CA THR A 282 -4.49 26.69 12.95
C THR A 282 -4.56 26.72 14.47
N ALA A 283 -5.46 25.95 15.08
CA ALA A 283 -5.64 25.92 16.53
C ALA A 283 -4.38 25.42 17.25
N TRP A 284 -3.78 24.36 16.72
CA TRP A 284 -2.62 23.72 17.34
C TRP A 284 -1.28 24.25 16.81
N GLY A 285 -1.27 25.14 15.82
CA GLY A 285 -0.03 25.65 15.22
C GLY A 285 0.75 24.57 14.47
N LEU A 286 0.04 23.67 13.78
CA LEU A 286 0.63 22.63 12.95
C LEU A 286 0.82 23.13 11.52
N ASP A 287 1.97 22.80 10.96
CA ASP A 287 2.26 23.02 9.54
C ASP A 287 1.43 22.07 8.65
N VAL A 288 1.29 22.35 7.34
CA VAL A 288 0.59 21.42 6.42
C VAL A 288 1.36 20.12 6.21
N SER A 289 2.66 20.11 6.51
CA SER A 289 3.48 18.89 6.45
C SER A 289 3.05 17.83 7.48
N PHE A 290 2.33 18.21 8.54
CA PHE A 290 1.74 17.22 9.46
C PHE A 290 0.62 16.49 8.73
N LYS A 291 0.52 15.18 8.90
CA LYS A 291 -0.53 14.42 8.25
C LYS A 291 -1.76 14.42 9.14
N VAL A 292 -2.81 15.11 8.69
CA VAL A 292 -4.06 15.28 9.44
C VAL A 292 -5.20 14.93 8.51
N ILE A 293 -6.02 13.96 8.89
CA ILE A 293 -7.29 13.69 8.22
C ILE A 293 -8.39 14.26 9.12
N GLY A 294 -9.16 15.21 8.61
CA GLY A 294 -10.17 15.95 9.36
C GLY A 294 -11.58 15.81 8.81
N ASN A 295 -12.51 16.59 9.38
CA ASN A 295 -13.94 16.55 9.10
C ASN A 295 -14.61 15.19 9.38
N LEU A 296 -14.02 14.37 10.26
CA LEU A 296 -14.69 13.15 10.71
C LEU A 296 -15.98 13.52 11.46
N ASP A 297 -17.09 12.86 11.13
CA ASP A 297 -18.43 13.19 11.63
C ASP A 297 -18.42 13.42 13.15
N VAL A 298 -18.73 14.66 13.54
CA VAL A 298 -18.65 15.26 14.89
C VAL A 298 -19.51 14.56 15.94
N GLN A 299 -20.24 13.53 15.56
CA GLN A 299 -20.87 12.62 16.51
C GLN A 299 -20.04 11.38 16.83
N ASN A 300 -18.93 11.07 16.15
CA ASN A 300 -18.54 9.68 15.92
C ASN A 300 -17.05 9.33 15.96
N LEU A 301 -16.06 10.23 16.13
CA LEU A 301 -14.64 9.80 16.23
C LEU A 301 -14.39 9.07 17.55
N LEU A 302 -14.68 9.76 18.65
CA LEU A 302 -14.60 9.21 20.00
C LEU A 302 -15.95 9.41 20.69
N ARG A 303 -16.58 8.35 21.19
CA ARG A 303 -17.75 8.43 22.08
C ARG A 303 -17.48 7.78 23.43
N ARG A 304 -18.51 7.78 24.27
CA ARG A 304 -18.55 6.99 25.49
C ARG A 304 -18.50 5.50 25.13
N ASN A 305 -17.50 4.80 25.65
CA ASN A 305 -17.29 3.35 25.46
C ASN A 305 -16.97 2.95 24.01
N ASP A 306 -16.47 3.89 23.20
CA ASP A 306 -15.84 3.51 21.93
C ASP A 306 -14.42 2.98 22.25
N GLU A 307 -13.83 2.28 21.29
CA GLU A 307 -12.43 1.88 21.32
C GLU A 307 -11.70 2.59 20.19
N ILE A 308 -10.38 2.61 20.22
CA ILE A 308 -9.55 3.04 19.11
C ILE A 308 -8.86 1.76 18.64
N ASN A 309 -9.24 1.26 17.47
CA ASN A 309 -8.63 0.07 16.88
C ASN A 309 -7.94 0.48 15.60
N LEU A 310 -6.65 0.19 15.53
CA LEU A 310 -5.83 0.42 14.36
C LEU A 310 -5.54 -0.94 13.71
N TYR A 311 -5.77 -1.05 12.41
CA TYR A 311 -5.49 -2.24 11.62
C TYR A 311 -4.50 -1.93 10.52
N ASP A 312 -3.58 -2.86 10.28
CA ASP A 312 -2.64 -2.79 9.15
C ASP A 312 -3.33 -3.07 7.80
N ALA A 313 -2.55 -3.04 6.73
CA ALA A 313 -3.04 -3.26 5.36
C ALA A 313 -3.62 -4.67 5.12
N ASP A 314 -3.18 -5.66 5.89
CA ASP A 314 -3.68 -7.04 5.84
C ASP A 314 -4.93 -7.24 6.70
N GLY A 315 -5.33 -6.21 7.45
CA GLY A 315 -6.46 -6.22 8.36
C GLY A 315 -6.14 -6.83 9.73
N ASN A 316 -4.86 -7.02 10.07
CA ASN A 316 -4.45 -7.44 11.41
C ASN A 316 -4.51 -6.25 12.38
N LEU A 317 -4.85 -6.51 13.64
CA LEU A 317 -4.86 -5.47 14.67
C LEU A 317 -3.42 -5.02 14.97
N SER A 318 -3.13 -3.76 14.68
CA SER A 318 -1.85 -3.09 14.91
C SER A 318 -1.75 -2.55 16.34
N ASP A 319 -2.81 -1.87 16.81
CA ASP A 319 -2.86 -1.30 18.15
C ASP A 319 -4.32 -1.09 18.60
N ARG A 320 -4.57 -1.13 19.91
CA ARG A 320 -5.89 -0.93 20.51
C ARG A 320 -5.82 -0.11 21.80
N LEU A 321 -6.59 0.97 21.82
CA LEU A 321 -6.90 1.72 23.04
C LEU A 321 -8.40 1.65 23.34
N THR A 322 -8.77 0.86 24.35
CA THR A 322 -10.09 0.97 24.98
C THR A 322 -10.04 2.15 25.95
N TYR A 323 -10.92 3.15 25.80
CA TYR A 323 -10.95 4.32 26.68
C TYR A 323 -12.37 4.58 27.23
N GLY A 324 -12.45 5.06 28.47
CA GLY A 324 -13.72 5.17 29.21
C GLY A 324 -14.03 6.56 29.76
N ASP A 325 -15.19 7.13 29.41
CA ASP A 325 -15.78 8.31 30.11
C ASP A 325 -16.59 7.91 31.38
N GLN A 326 -16.53 6.64 31.80
CA GLN A 326 -17.20 6.07 33.00
C GLN A 326 -16.36 4.92 33.60
N ASP A 327 -15.87 5.05 34.84
CA ASP A 327 -15.36 3.98 35.75
C ASP A 327 -14.75 2.70 35.13
N PHE A 328 -13.93 2.79 34.07
CA PHE A 328 -13.08 1.69 33.62
C PHE A 328 -11.75 1.74 34.39
N PRO A 329 -11.36 0.69 35.12
CA PRO A 329 -10.04 0.63 35.76
C PRO A 329 -8.94 0.74 34.69
N GLY A 330 -8.01 1.68 34.87
CA GLY A 330 -6.77 1.78 34.10
C GLY A 330 -6.72 2.74 32.90
N THR A 331 -7.80 3.46 32.60
CA THR A 331 -7.81 4.47 31.51
C THR A 331 -8.05 5.88 32.03
N ILE A 332 -7.40 6.87 31.43
CA ILE A 332 -7.57 8.29 31.80
C ILE A 332 -8.77 8.90 31.09
N ARG A 333 -9.41 9.84 31.78
CA ARG A 333 -10.54 10.59 31.24
C ARG A 333 -10.06 11.87 30.58
N THR A 334 -9.91 11.84 29.26
CA THR A 334 -9.53 13.01 28.45
C THR A 334 -10.77 13.88 28.20
N GLN A 335 -10.79 15.12 28.70
CA GLN A 335 -11.85 16.10 28.47
C GLN A 335 -11.23 17.50 28.41
N ASN A 336 -11.12 18.07 27.21
CA ASN A 336 -10.30 19.28 26.95
C ASN A 336 -8.83 19.15 27.37
N VAL A 337 -8.38 17.94 27.71
CA VAL A 337 -7.00 17.63 28.07
C VAL A 337 -6.73 16.26 27.47
N SER A 338 -5.72 16.17 26.62
CA SER A 338 -5.40 14.92 25.94
C SER A 338 -4.72 13.97 26.91
N GLY A 339 -4.76 12.70 26.55
CA GLY A 339 -3.99 11.65 27.16
C GLY A 339 -2.78 11.36 26.30
N TRP A 340 -1.61 11.22 26.90
CA TRP A 340 -0.39 10.76 26.24
C TRP A 340 0.26 9.62 27.03
N THR A 341 1.17 8.90 26.40
CA THR A 341 1.85 7.74 27.00
C THR A 341 3.37 7.74 26.75
N THR A 342 4.12 6.80 27.31
CA THR A 342 5.56 6.64 27.05
C THR A 342 5.82 5.37 26.24
N LEU A 343 6.98 5.28 25.59
CA LEU A 343 7.38 4.08 24.83
C LEU A 343 7.26 2.79 25.65
N ASP A 344 7.61 2.83 26.93
CA ASP A 344 7.50 1.69 27.86
C ASP A 344 6.06 1.18 28.09
N ASN A 345 5.05 1.94 27.66
CA ASN A 345 3.62 1.68 27.87
C ASN A 345 2.87 1.42 26.56
N LEU A 346 3.57 1.28 25.42
CA LEU A 346 2.98 0.92 24.13
C LEU A 346 3.03 -0.61 23.98
N ASP A 347 1.86 -1.27 24.09
CA ASP A 347 1.65 -2.69 23.83
C ASP A 347 0.32 -2.89 23.06
N ALA A 348 0.25 -3.95 22.24
CA ALA A 348 -0.73 -4.05 21.15
C ALA A 348 -2.15 -4.52 21.55
N THR A 349 -2.48 -4.69 22.84
CA THR A 349 -3.65 -5.54 23.18
C THR A 349 -4.61 -5.09 24.28
N GLU A 350 -4.23 -4.40 25.36
CA GLU A 350 -5.21 -3.83 26.31
C GLU A 350 -4.57 -2.94 27.40
N ILE A 351 -5.05 -1.69 27.53
CA ILE A 351 -4.38 -0.66 28.34
C ILE A 351 -4.58 -0.85 29.84
N ASN A 352 -3.47 -1.05 30.55
CA ASN A 352 -3.35 -1.02 32.00
C ASN A 352 -2.53 0.21 32.47
N ASP A 353 -3.16 1.20 33.09
CA ASP A 353 -2.59 2.19 34.03
C ASP A 353 -1.49 3.20 33.56
N GLY A 354 -1.01 3.15 32.31
CA GLY A 354 0.17 3.91 31.84
C GLY A 354 -0.05 5.31 31.25
N TRP A 355 -1.30 5.71 31.00
CA TRP A 355 -1.61 6.99 30.32
C TRP A 355 -1.63 8.19 31.28
N LEU A 356 -1.10 9.32 30.83
CA LEU A 356 -0.99 10.56 31.60
C LEU A 356 -1.80 11.68 30.93
N LEU A 357 -2.48 12.50 31.74
CA LEU A 357 -3.13 13.70 31.23
C LEU A 357 -2.08 14.77 30.91
N SER A 358 -2.23 15.38 29.74
CA SER A 358 -1.40 16.48 29.29
C SER A 358 -1.40 17.65 30.27
N SER A 359 -0.23 18.27 30.42
CA SER A 359 -0.10 19.50 31.19
C SER A 359 0.88 20.44 30.50
N ILE A 360 0.63 21.75 30.57
CA ILE A 360 1.45 22.73 29.84
C ILE A 360 2.93 22.57 30.23
N ASN A 361 3.80 22.36 29.22
CA ASN A 361 5.24 22.04 29.36
C ASN A 361 5.55 20.71 30.07
N ASP A 362 4.70 19.70 29.91
CA ASP A 362 5.05 18.32 30.23
C ASP A 362 6.15 17.78 29.28
N PRO A 363 6.64 16.54 29.46
CA PRO A 363 7.67 15.97 28.59
C PRO A 363 7.31 15.95 27.10
N GLN A 364 6.02 15.93 26.74
CA GLN A 364 5.54 16.02 25.35
C GLN A 364 5.50 17.46 24.82
N ASN A 365 5.88 18.44 25.64
CA ASN A 365 5.74 19.87 25.36
C ASN A 365 4.29 20.28 25.05
N SER A 366 3.33 19.72 25.79
CA SER A 366 1.91 20.08 25.64
C SER A 366 1.67 21.58 25.80
N ARG A 367 0.73 22.10 25.02
CA ARG A 367 0.35 23.51 24.92
C ARG A 367 -1.17 23.69 25.02
N GLU A 368 -1.59 24.92 25.30
CA GLU A 368 -3.00 25.29 25.32
C GLU A 368 -3.45 25.81 23.94
N ALA A 369 -4.53 25.26 23.41
CA ALA A 369 -5.16 25.67 22.15
C ALA A 369 -6.68 25.69 22.31
N GLY A 370 -7.29 26.87 22.19
CA GLY A 370 -8.76 27.03 22.21
C GLY A 370 -9.46 26.53 23.48
N GLY A 371 -8.77 26.48 24.63
CA GLY A 371 -9.30 25.93 25.88
C GLY A 371 -9.00 24.45 26.12
N SER A 372 -8.38 23.78 25.14
CA SER A 372 -7.86 22.42 25.25
C SER A 372 -6.36 22.39 25.55
N ILE A 373 -5.85 21.33 26.19
CA ILE A 373 -4.42 21.12 26.46
C ILE A 373 -3.95 19.80 25.82
N GLY A 374 -2.91 19.85 25.01
CA GLY A 374 -2.32 18.68 24.36
C GLY A 374 -1.09 18.99 23.51
N SER A 375 -0.58 17.99 22.82
CA SER A 375 0.65 18.03 22.03
C SER A 375 0.54 17.42 20.63
N PRO A 376 -0.61 17.51 19.91
CA PRO A 376 -0.77 16.80 18.65
C PRO A 376 0.36 17.15 17.67
N GLY A 377 0.85 16.15 16.97
CA GLY A 377 2.02 16.15 16.10
C GLY A 377 3.35 15.90 16.81
N VAL A 378 3.35 15.73 18.14
CA VAL A 378 4.57 15.66 18.94
C VAL A 378 4.51 14.50 19.91
N PHE A 379 5.24 13.44 19.57
CA PHE A 379 5.58 12.38 20.51
C PHE A 379 7.06 12.41 20.87
N ASN A 380 7.38 13.00 22.01
CA ASN A 380 8.71 13.08 22.59
C ASN A 380 9.01 11.81 23.42
N SER A 381 9.48 10.78 22.73
CA SER A 381 9.88 9.48 23.29
C SER A 381 11.40 9.35 23.49
N GLY A 382 12.18 10.34 23.04
CA GLY A 382 13.64 10.22 22.95
C GLY A 382 14.12 9.35 21.77
N LEU A 383 13.23 8.98 20.85
CA LEU A 383 13.58 8.28 19.61
C LEU A 383 14.40 9.17 18.66
N PRO A 384 15.31 8.60 17.85
CA PRO A 384 16.01 9.34 16.81
C PRO A 384 15.05 9.83 15.73
N GLY A 385 15.36 10.96 15.09
CA GLY A 385 14.50 11.52 14.05
C GLY A 385 14.91 12.93 13.64
N VAL A 386 14.53 13.30 12.42
CA VAL A 386 14.75 14.63 11.85
C VAL A 386 13.41 15.36 11.76
N LEU A 387 13.37 16.59 12.25
CA LEU A 387 12.23 17.50 12.13
C LEU A 387 12.52 18.48 10.99
N LEU A 388 11.75 18.39 9.91
CA LEU A 388 11.83 19.31 8.76
C LEU A 388 10.52 20.10 8.66
N LEU A 389 10.61 21.43 8.75
CA LEU A 389 9.46 22.34 8.70
C LEU A 389 9.65 23.37 7.59
N GLU A 390 8.71 23.42 6.65
CA GLU A 390 8.70 24.43 5.57
C GLU A 390 8.07 25.73 6.08
N THR A 391 8.62 26.87 5.67
CA THR A 391 8.12 28.17 6.14
C THR A 391 6.83 28.51 5.42
N GLY A 392 5.74 28.71 6.16
CA GLY A 392 4.46 28.98 5.53
C GLY A 392 3.82 27.76 4.87
N ALA A 393 4.26 26.57 5.27
CA ALA A 393 3.67 25.27 4.93
C ALA A 393 4.03 24.68 3.56
N SER A 394 4.51 25.47 2.61
CA SER A 394 5.12 24.94 1.40
C SER A 394 6.29 25.81 0.98
N THR A 395 7.27 25.19 0.34
CA THR A 395 8.38 25.90 -0.29
C THR A 395 7.92 26.42 -1.66
N ASN A 396 7.53 27.68 -1.77
CA ASN A 396 7.10 28.28 -3.04
C ASN A 396 8.11 29.30 -3.55
N LEU A 397 8.61 29.07 -4.74
CA LEU A 397 9.68 29.84 -5.37
C LEU A 397 9.13 30.51 -6.64
N GLU A 398 9.81 31.57 -7.05
CA GLU A 398 9.62 32.19 -8.36
C GLU A 398 10.99 32.28 -9.01
N GLU A 399 11.12 31.86 -10.27
CA GLU A 399 12.35 32.01 -11.03
C GLU A 399 12.77 33.48 -11.08
N GLY A 400 14.08 33.75 -10.95
CA GLY A 400 14.62 35.11 -10.88
C GLY A 400 14.06 35.98 -9.72
N GLY A 401 13.26 35.39 -8.82
CA GLY A 401 12.31 36.08 -7.97
C GLY A 401 12.37 35.67 -6.50
N ALA A 402 11.20 35.36 -5.93
CA ALA A 402 11.04 35.07 -4.52
C ALA A 402 11.73 33.75 -4.13
N THR A 403 12.50 33.80 -3.05
CA THR A 403 13.07 32.62 -2.37
C THR A 403 12.18 32.20 -1.22
N ASP A 404 12.19 30.92 -0.89
CA ASP A 404 11.53 30.40 0.31
C ASP A 404 12.53 29.67 1.21
N THR A 405 12.08 29.26 2.39
CA THR A 405 12.95 28.64 3.40
C THR A 405 12.27 27.47 4.09
N TYR A 406 13.06 26.48 4.47
CA TYR A 406 12.64 25.46 5.42
C TYR A 406 13.68 25.34 6.54
N THR A 407 13.32 24.69 7.63
CA THR A 407 14.19 24.49 8.78
C THR A 407 14.34 23.01 9.10
N ILE A 408 15.53 22.63 9.56
CA ILE A 408 15.81 21.28 10.05
C ILE A 408 16.26 21.36 11.51
N ALA A 409 15.78 20.45 12.35
CA ALA A 409 16.28 20.14 13.69
C ALA A 409 16.27 18.61 13.91
N LEU A 410 16.88 18.11 14.98
CA LEU A 410 16.73 16.72 15.41
C LEU A 410 15.64 16.60 16.48
N ARG A 411 15.01 15.42 16.57
CA ARG A 411 13.95 15.11 17.53
C ARG A 411 14.47 14.65 18.90
N SER A 412 15.68 14.11 18.96
CA SER A 412 16.36 13.75 20.21
C SER A 412 17.85 14.13 20.18
N GLN A 413 18.48 14.13 21.36
CA GLN A 413 19.89 14.43 21.50
C GLN A 413 20.72 13.29 20.91
N PRO A 414 21.53 13.52 19.86
CA PRO A 414 22.41 12.49 19.35
C PRO A 414 23.60 12.28 20.30
N SER A 415 24.18 11.09 20.26
CA SER A 415 25.39 10.71 20.99
C SER A 415 26.68 11.12 20.26
N ALA A 416 26.60 11.43 18.96
CA ALA A 416 27.67 11.96 18.12
C ALA A 416 27.15 13.08 17.19
N ASP A 417 28.03 13.71 16.41
CA ASP A 417 27.64 14.74 15.45
C ASP A 417 26.89 14.10 14.26
N VAL A 418 25.71 14.64 13.95
CA VAL A 418 24.88 14.26 12.81
C VAL A 418 25.09 15.26 11.68
N VAL A 419 25.52 14.78 10.52
CA VAL A 419 25.74 15.58 9.31
C VAL A 419 24.63 15.30 8.30
N ILE A 420 23.83 16.32 8.00
CA ILE A 420 22.78 16.25 6.98
C ILE A 420 23.27 16.98 5.73
N THR A 421 23.46 16.25 4.64
CA THR A 421 23.79 16.80 3.32
C THR A 421 22.49 17.07 2.56
N ILE A 422 22.39 18.26 1.98
CA ILE A 422 21.25 18.74 1.21
C ILE A 422 21.62 18.66 -0.28
N ASN A 423 20.81 17.93 -1.04
CA ASN A 423 21.02 17.62 -2.44
C ASN A 423 19.85 18.18 -3.27
N PRO A 424 19.90 19.48 -3.63
CA PRO A 424 18.95 20.05 -4.58
C PRO A 424 19.15 19.44 -5.97
N ASP A 425 18.07 19.39 -6.73
CA ASP A 425 18.06 18.90 -8.11
C ASP A 425 18.58 19.94 -9.13
N GLY A 426 18.28 19.71 -10.41
CA GLY A 426 18.62 20.62 -11.50
C GLY A 426 17.75 21.87 -11.61
N GLN A 427 16.72 22.04 -10.76
CA GLN A 427 15.78 23.17 -10.80
C GLN A 427 15.96 24.14 -9.62
N THR A 428 16.69 23.74 -8.57
CA THR A 428 16.84 24.54 -7.35
C THR A 428 18.29 24.70 -6.90
N THR A 429 18.54 25.75 -6.13
CA THR A 429 19.79 25.96 -5.40
C THR A 429 19.50 26.28 -3.94
N THR A 430 20.45 25.95 -3.06
CA THR A 430 20.34 26.23 -1.63
C THR A 430 21.51 27.07 -1.12
N ASN A 431 21.28 27.88 -0.09
CA ASN A 431 22.34 28.69 0.54
C ASN A 431 23.43 27.86 1.25
N VAL A 432 23.10 26.62 1.62
CA VAL A 432 23.97 25.64 2.26
C VAL A 432 23.70 24.26 1.68
N THR A 433 24.74 23.45 1.55
CA THR A 433 24.63 22.05 1.11
C THR A 433 24.84 21.05 2.25
N THR A 434 25.15 21.52 3.46
CA THR A 434 25.38 20.68 4.64
C THR A 434 24.98 21.39 5.92
N LEU A 435 24.29 20.68 6.82
CA LEU A 435 23.98 21.09 8.20
C LEU A 435 24.64 20.12 9.19
N ILE A 436 25.13 20.64 10.31
CA ILE A 436 25.78 19.84 11.36
C ILE A 436 25.06 20.04 12.68
N PHE A 437 24.59 18.94 13.28
CA PHE A 437 23.92 18.90 14.57
C PHE A 437 24.78 18.08 15.56
N THR A 438 25.32 18.77 16.55
CA THR A 438 26.07 18.25 17.69
C THR A 438 25.13 17.91 18.84
N PRO A 439 25.58 17.14 19.85
CA PRO A 439 24.84 16.92 21.09
C PRO A 439 24.43 18.21 21.82
N ASP A 440 25.07 19.36 21.55
CA ASP A 440 24.77 20.64 22.22
C ASP A 440 23.76 21.53 21.45
N ASN A 441 23.52 21.28 20.16
CA ASN A 441 22.67 22.13 19.31
C ASN A 441 21.62 21.35 18.48
N TRP A 442 21.46 20.05 18.72
CA TRP A 442 20.54 19.17 17.99
C TRP A 442 19.11 19.71 17.88
N ASN A 443 18.63 20.36 18.94
CA ASN A 443 17.27 20.91 19.01
C ASN A 443 17.16 22.37 18.52
N VAL A 444 18.24 22.94 18.00
CA VAL A 444 18.24 24.30 17.45
C VAL A 444 17.97 24.22 15.96
N ALA A 445 16.78 24.62 15.54
CA ALA A 445 16.41 24.66 14.13
C ALA A 445 17.39 25.51 13.29
N GLN A 446 17.90 24.92 12.22
CA GLN A 446 18.79 25.55 11.24
C GLN A 446 18.04 25.79 9.94
N THR A 447 18.19 26.98 9.36
CA THR A 447 17.43 27.41 8.17
C THR A 447 18.18 27.11 6.87
N VAL A 448 17.47 26.52 5.91
CA VAL A 448 17.87 26.40 4.50
C VAL A 448 17.03 27.39 3.69
N ILE A 449 17.70 28.19 2.87
CA ILE A 449 17.08 29.10 1.91
C ILE A 449 17.18 28.44 0.55
N VAL A 450 16.03 28.31 -0.12
CA VAL A 450 15.87 27.68 -1.43
C VAL A 450 15.61 28.78 -2.46
N THR A 451 16.23 28.65 -3.62
CA THR A 451 16.08 29.58 -4.76
C THR A 451 15.91 28.75 -6.02
N ALA A 452 14.91 29.08 -6.85
CA ALA A 452 14.75 28.46 -8.16
C ALA A 452 15.91 28.88 -9.08
N ILE A 453 16.30 27.98 -9.98
CA ILE A 453 17.23 28.33 -11.06
C ILE A 453 16.44 29.14 -12.09
N ASP A 454 16.97 30.30 -12.48
CA ASP A 454 16.35 31.21 -13.44
C ASP A 454 16.93 30.89 -14.81
N ASP A 455 16.10 30.44 -15.75
CA ASP A 455 16.53 30.21 -17.12
C ASP A 455 15.75 31.06 -18.16
N ASP A 456 15.59 30.58 -19.40
CA ASP A 456 14.92 31.33 -20.48
C ASP A 456 13.84 30.43 -21.16
N VAL A 457 13.42 29.34 -20.52
CA VAL A 457 12.51 28.31 -21.04
C VAL A 457 11.17 28.42 -20.32
N PHE A 458 10.09 28.59 -21.08
CA PHE A 458 8.76 28.47 -20.51
C PHE A 458 8.43 27.01 -20.17
N GLU A 459 8.37 26.71 -18.88
CA GLU A 459 8.01 25.40 -18.30
C GLU A 459 6.64 25.44 -17.62
N GLY A 460 6.10 26.64 -17.35
CA GLY A 460 4.91 26.84 -16.53
C GLY A 460 5.16 26.51 -15.05
N ASP A 461 4.10 26.55 -14.23
CA ASP A 461 4.22 26.17 -12.81
C ASP A 461 4.66 24.70 -12.69
N HIS A 462 5.85 24.48 -12.17
CA HIS A 462 6.50 23.17 -12.07
C HIS A 462 7.07 22.94 -10.67
N THR A 463 7.84 21.88 -10.47
CA THR A 463 8.40 21.55 -9.15
C THR A 463 9.87 21.15 -9.23
N GLY A 464 10.65 21.57 -8.23
CA GLY A 464 11.98 21.03 -7.93
C GLY A 464 11.97 20.12 -6.71
N SER A 465 12.88 19.15 -6.67
CA SER A 465 13.07 18.22 -5.57
C SER A 465 14.39 18.46 -4.83
N ILE A 466 14.33 18.49 -3.50
CA ILE A 466 15.51 18.58 -2.65
C ILE A 466 15.53 17.35 -1.74
N THR A 467 16.53 16.49 -1.96
CA THR A 467 16.74 15.28 -1.17
C THR A 467 17.80 15.51 -0.10
N HIS A 468 17.86 14.61 0.88
CA HIS A 468 18.79 14.71 1.99
C HIS A 468 19.46 13.37 2.26
N THR A 469 20.71 13.41 2.72
CA THR A 469 21.45 12.22 3.17
C THR A 469 22.05 12.50 4.53
N VAL A 470 21.94 11.54 5.45
CA VAL A 470 22.39 11.70 6.83
C VAL A 470 23.55 10.74 7.12
N THR A 471 24.60 11.26 7.75
CA THR A 471 25.74 10.47 8.22
C THR A 471 26.07 10.84 9.66
N SER A 472 26.42 9.85 10.48
CA SER A 472 26.73 10.03 11.91
C SER A 472 27.60 8.89 12.45
N GLU A 473 28.35 9.14 13.54
CA GLU A 473 28.92 8.05 14.36
C GLU A 473 27.92 7.54 15.42
N ASP A 474 26.74 8.15 15.50
CA ASP A 474 25.60 7.64 16.26
C ASP A 474 24.78 6.71 15.36
N ASP A 475 24.84 5.40 15.64
CA ASP A 475 24.16 4.35 14.88
C ASP A 475 22.63 4.58 14.78
N LEU A 476 22.03 5.34 15.71
CA LEU A 476 20.60 5.66 15.67
C LEU A 476 20.25 6.78 14.66
N TYR A 477 21.24 7.57 14.25
CA TYR A 477 21.10 8.68 13.31
C TYR A 477 21.82 8.43 11.98
N ASP A 478 22.77 7.50 11.92
CA ASP A 478 23.48 7.19 10.69
C ASP A 478 22.53 6.59 9.64
N GLY A 479 22.50 7.19 8.45
CA GLY A 479 21.61 6.76 7.38
C GLY A 479 20.11 6.99 7.61
N ILE A 480 19.70 7.69 8.68
CA ILE A 480 18.28 7.95 8.93
C ILE A 480 17.65 8.72 7.75
N SER A 481 16.51 8.25 7.29
CA SER A 481 15.77 8.88 6.19
C SER A 481 15.23 10.25 6.58
N VAL A 482 15.32 11.19 5.64
CA VAL A 482 14.73 12.53 5.75
C VAL A 482 13.87 12.73 4.51
N ARG A 483 12.63 13.16 4.71
CA ARG A 483 11.72 13.43 3.58
C ARG A 483 12.32 14.48 2.64
N SER A 484 12.09 14.31 1.35
CA SER A 484 12.38 15.36 0.38
C SER A 484 11.51 16.59 0.60
N VAL A 485 12.02 17.74 0.18
CA VAL A 485 11.24 18.97 0.04
C VAL A 485 10.91 19.15 -1.43
N THR A 486 9.61 19.29 -1.72
CA THR A 486 9.13 19.68 -3.04
C THR A 486 8.99 21.19 -3.07
N ALA A 487 9.81 21.85 -3.89
CA ALA A 487 9.69 23.27 -4.15
C ALA A 487 8.70 23.48 -5.30
N ASN A 488 7.61 24.19 -5.06
CA ASN A 488 6.71 24.65 -6.14
C ASN A 488 7.33 25.88 -6.77
N ILE A 489 7.60 25.84 -8.07
CA ILE A 489 8.30 26.91 -8.79
C ILE A 489 7.30 27.55 -9.74
N THR A 490 7.03 28.82 -9.51
CA THR A 490 6.37 29.67 -10.51
C THR A 490 7.43 30.12 -11.50
N ASP A 491 7.27 29.64 -12.71
CA ASP A 491 8.07 30.05 -13.86
C ASP A 491 7.83 31.54 -14.14
N ASN A 492 8.92 32.30 -14.22
CA ASN A 492 8.87 33.74 -14.49
C ASN A 492 8.93 34.03 -15.99
N ASP A 493 9.25 33.02 -16.79
CA ASP A 493 9.30 33.16 -18.21
C ASP A 493 7.89 33.29 -18.73
N SER A 494 7.75 34.24 -19.63
CA SER A 494 6.50 34.38 -20.31
C SER A 494 6.46 33.33 -21.39
N PRO A 495 5.30 32.67 -21.56
CA PRO A 495 5.08 31.99 -22.81
C PRO A 495 5.29 32.94 -23.98
N PRO A 496 5.62 32.44 -25.18
CA PRO A 496 5.58 33.25 -26.38
C PRO A 496 4.30 34.10 -26.39
N PRO A 497 4.38 35.41 -26.68
CA PRO A 497 3.38 36.39 -26.27
C PRO A 497 1.96 36.03 -26.71
N LEU A 498 1.08 35.80 -25.74
CA LEU A 498 -0.37 35.70 -25.91
C LEU A 498 -1.00 37.08 -26.11
N VAL A 499 -2.02 37.17 -26.97
CA VAL A 499 -2.69 38.41 -27.41
C VAL A 499 -3.58 39.01 -26.31
N ASN A 500 -3.02 39.47 -25.19
CA ASN A 500 -3.75 40.33 -24.24
C ASN A 500 -3.11 41.70 -23.99
N ASP A 501 -2.00 42.01 -24.67
CA ASP A 501 -1.31 43.31 -24.56
C ASP A 501 -1.56 44.27 -25.75
N LEU A 502 -2.66 44.08 -26.50
CA LEU A 502 -3.14 45.10 -27.43
C LEU A 502 -4.01 46.14 -26.70
N PRO A 503 -3.82 47.45 -26.97
CA PRO A 503 -4.46 48.53 -26.22
C PRO A 503 -5.99 48.47 -26.31
N ALA A 504 -6.61 48.55 -25.14
CA ALA A 504 -8.05 48.56 -24.89
C ALA A 504 -8.85 49.49 -25.82
N THR A 505 -9.40 48.94 -26.90
CA THR A 505 -10.65 49.43 -27.48
C THR A 505 -11.51 48.27 -27.96
N MET A 506 -12.22 47.58 -27.06
CA MET A 506 -13.35 46.74 -27.45
C MET A 506 -14.42 46.67 -26.34
N TYR A 507 -15.68 46.97 -26.69
CA TYR A 507 -16.80 47.07 -25.75
C TYR A 507 -17.46 45.70 -25.54
N VAL A 508 -17.59 45.31 -24.27
CA VAL A 508 -18.34 44.13 -23.82
C VAL A 508 -19.84 44.45 -23.76
N ASN A 509 -20.70 43.57 -24.30
CA ASN A 509 -22.10 43.51 -23.88
C ASN A 509 -22.36 42.22 -23.10
N SER A 510 -23.50 42.14 -22.41
CA SER A 510 -23.81 41.17 -21.35
C SER A 510 -23.96 39.69 -21.77
N ARG A 511 -23.31 39.26 -22.87
CA ARG A 511 -23.33 37.90 -23.43
C ARG A 511 -22.02 37.48 -24.15
N GLY A 512 -20.86 38.04 -23.78
CA GLY A 512 -19.55 37.40 -24.01
C GLY A 512 -19.13 37.04 -25.45
N LEU A 513 -19.47 37.83 -26.48
CA LEU A 513 -19.06 37.56 -27.87
C LEU A 513 -17.94 38.51 -28.36
N VAL A 514 -16.80 37.97 -28.78
CA VAL A 514 -15.73 38.65 -29.54
C VAL A 514 -15.86 38.29 -31.02
N VAL A 515 -16.20 39.24 -31.90
CA VAL A 515 -16.05 39.12 -33.36
C VAL A 515 -15.68 40.49 -33.94
N GLY A 516 -14.49 40.60 -34.57
CA GLY A 516 -14.10 41.69 -35.47
C GLY A 516 -14.78 41.57 -36.84
N PRO A 517 -14.88 42.63 -37.66
CA PRO A 517 -16.02 42.81 -38.55
C PRO A 517 -15.86 42.12 -39.91
N ALA A 518 -16.71 41.12 -40.21
CA ALA A 518 -17.58 41.15 -41.40
C ALA A 518 -18.55 39.94 -41.48
N TYR A 519 -19.83 40.27 -41.29
CA TYR A 519 -20.99 39.83 -42.08
C TYR A 519 -21.75 38.52 -41.77
N GLN A 520 -23.07 38.71 -41.71
CA GLN A 520 -24.15 37.74 -41.56
C GLN A 520 -24.40 36.94 -42.84
N ALA A 521 -24.73 35.64 -42.72
CA ALA A 521 -26.12 35.16 -42.67
C ALA A 521 -26.22 33.65 -42.98
N GLY A 522 -26.81 32.86 -42.08
CA GLY A 522 -27.49 31.61 -42.46
C GLY A 522 -27.38 30.42 -41.50
N GLU A 523 -28.14 30.48 -40.40
CA GLU A 523 -28.63 29.37 -39.56
C GLU A 523 -27.63 28.59 -38.66
N LEU A 524 -27.96 28.59 -37.36
CA LEU A 524 -27.23 28.13 -36.16
C LEU A 524 -27.27 26.61 -35.94
N TYR A 525 -26.23 26.09 -35.25
CA TYR A 525 -26.40 25.31 -34.00
C TYR A 525 -25.47 25.86 -32.90
N ALA A 526 -25.78 25.58 -31.64
CA ALA A 526 -25.03 26.04 -30.46
C ALA A 526 -23.83 25.13 -30.22
N GLY A 527 -22.65 25.71 -29.96
CA GLY A 527 -21.44 24.99 -29.50
C GLY A 527 -20.26 24.96 -30.47
N GLU A 528 -20.28 25.63 -31.61
CA GLU A 528 -19.22 25.50 -32.63
C GLU A 528 -18.47 26.83 -32.85
N LEU A 529 -17.22 26.92 -32.37
CA LEU A 529 -16.27 27.98 -32.72
C LEU A 529 -15.47 27.51 -33.95
N PHE A 530 -15.93 27.84 -35.16
CA PHE A 530 -15.17 27.57 -36.39
C PHE A 530 -14.37 28.80 -36.85
N SER A 531 -13.05 28.63 -37.05
CA SER A 531 -12.28 29.42 -38.02
C SER A 531 -12.74 29.08 -39.45
N ASN A 532 -12.41 29.92 -40.41
CA ASN A 532 -13.18 30.07 -41.65
C ASN A 532 -13.12 28.85 -42.59
N SER A 533 -14.23 28.53 -43.27
CA SER A 533 -14.38 27.35 -44.14
C SER A 533 -13.89 27.55 -45.58
N ASP A 534 -12.98 28.50 -45.85
CA ASP A 534 -12.53 28.79 -47.22
C ASP A 534 -11.25 28.05 -47.65
N GLY A 535 -10.64 27.28 -46.75
CA GLY A 535 -9.50 26.41 -47.05
C GLY A 535 -8.22 27.18 -47.37
N THR A 536 -8.08 28.41 -46.90
CA THR A 536 -6.87 29.22 -47.03
C THR A 536 -6.34 29.78 -45.71
N ASP A 537 -6.79 29.26 -44.56
CA ASP A 537 -6.36 29.77 -43.25
C ASP A 537 -4.88 29.48 -43.00
N ASN A 538 -4.13 30.58 -42.95
CA ASN A 538 -2.71 30.72 -42.58
C ASN A 538 -2.47 31.85 -41.54
N PRO A 539 -3.44 32.39 -40.76
CA PRO A 539 -3.13 33.20 -39.59
C PRO A 539 -2.82 32.31 -38.37
N ASP A 540 -1.96 32.81 -37.49
CA ASP A 540 -1.81 32.31 -36.12
C ASP A 540 -3.04 32.80 -35.31
N ASP A 541 -3.89 31.89 -34.83
CA ASP A 541 -5.13 32.25 -34.14
C ASP A 541 -5.02 32.14 -32.60
N VAL A 542 -5.79 32.97 -31.90
CA VAL A 542 -5.96 32.86 -30.43
C VAL A 542 -7.44 32.62 -30.15
N ILE A 543 -7.74 31.46 -29.59
CA ILE A 543 -9.10 30.97 -29.37
C ILE A 543 -9.29 30.69 -27.88
N ALA A 544 -10.38 31.23 -27.31
CA ALA A 544 -10.78 30.99 -25.93
C ALA A 544 -12.21 30.42 -25.89
N GLY A 545 -12.38 29.31 -25.19
CA GLY A 545 -13.66 28.66 -24.88
C GLY A 545 -14.35 29.27 -23.65
N THR A 546 -15.20 28.47 -23.04
CA THR A 546 -16.03 28.78 -21.88
C THR A 546 -15.86 27.70 -20.82
N ASP A 547 -16.42 27.89 -19.62
CA ASP A 547 -16.36 26.87 -18.55
C ASP A 547 -17.34 25.70 -18.77
N GLY A 548 -17.66 25.34 -20.02
CA GLY A 548 -18.52 24.19 -20.32
C GLY A 548 -18.22 23.63 -21.70
N ASP A 549 -18.72 22.43 -21.99
CA ASP A 549 -18.37 21.64 -23.18
C ASP A 549 -18.31 22.45 -24.50
N ASP A 550 -17.10 22.68 -24.99
CA ASP A 550 -16.82 23.44 -26.21
C ASP A 550 -16.34 22.56 -27.37
N ASN A 551 -16.67 22.97 -28.60
CA ASN A 551 -16.11 22.39 -29.83
C ASN A 551 -15.32 23.46 -30.58
N ILE A 552 -14.00 23.31 -30.56
CA ILE A 552 -13.03 24.29 -31.02
C ILE A 552 -12.24 23.76 -32.21
N TRP A 553 -12.11 24.58 -33.25
CA TRP A 553 -11.25 24.31 -34.40
C TRP A 553 -10.27 25.46 -34.63
N GLY A 554 -8.98 25.17 -34.45
CA GLY A 554 -7.86 26.09 -34.69
C GLY A 554 -7.69 26.46 -36.15
N GLY A 555 -7.78 25.49 -37.05
CA GLY A 555 -7.51 25.71 -38.47
C GLY A 555 -6.79 24.51 -39.10
N ILE A 556 -6.25 24.68 -40.30
CA ILE A 556 -5.45 23.66 -41.01
C ILE A 556 -3.96 24.00 -41.11
N GLU A 557 -3.61 25.29 -40.99
CA GLU A 557 -2.26 25.84 -40.92
C GLU A 557 -2.28 27.02 -39.93
N GLY A 558 -1.19 27.30 -39.23
CA GLY A 558 -1.08 28.41 -38.27
C GLY A 558 -0.54 27.93 -36.92
N ASN A 559 0.17 28.81 -36.19
CA ASN A 559 0.55 28.55 -34.81
C ASN A 559 -0.59 29.03 -33.90
N ASP A 560 -1.44 28.11 -33.47
CA ASP A 560 -2.65 28.47 -32.74
C ASP A 560 -2.40 28.46 -31.22
N THR A 561 -3.00 29.39 -30.49
CA THR A 561 -3.16 29.28 -29.04
C THR A 561 -4.63 29.03 -28.73
N ILE A 562 -4.92 27.90 -28.11
CA ILE A 562 -6.27 27.48 -27.75
C ILE A 562 -6.33 27.28 -26.24
N ASP A 563 -7.28 27.94 -25.58
CA ASP A 563 -7.66 27.68 -24.19
C ASP A 563 -9.15 27.35 -24.18
N ALA A 564 -9.51 26.10 -23.89
CA ALA A 564 -10.89 25.66 -23.96
C ALA A 564 -11.70 25.98 -22.70
N GLY A 565 -11.06 26.27 -21.55
CA GLY A 565 -11.74 26.37 -20.26
C GLY A 565 -12.17 25.02 -19.69
N GLU A 566 -12.95 25.02 -18.61
CA GLU A 566 -13.50 23.77 -18.02
C GLU A 566 -14.54 23.09 -18.94
N GLY A 567 -14.83 21.82 -18.70
CA GLY A 567 -15.87 21.06 -19.41
C GLY A 567 -15.30 19.98 -20.31
N ASN A 568 -16.16 19.19 -20.96
CA ASN A 568 -15.72 18.12 -21.85
C ASN A 568 -15.56 18.66 -23.26
N ASN A 569 -14.33 19.06 -23.60
CA ASN A 569 -14.06 19.81 -24.82
C ASN A 569 -13.64 18.90 -25.99
N THR A 570 -13.99 19.32 -27.19
CA THR A 570 -13.51 18.73 -28.46
C THR A 570 -12.66 19.77 -29.16
N ILE A 571 -11.36 19.54 -29.28
CA ILE A 571 -10.40 20.52 -29.79
C ILE A 571 -9.65 19.91 -30.96
N GLY A 572 -9.69 20.60 -32.11
CA GLY A 572 -8.90 20.22 -33.26
C GLY A 572 -8.07 21.37 -33.81
N PHE A 573 -6.86 21.10 -34.25
CA PHE A 573 -5.96 22.12 -34.82
C PHE A 573 -5.08 21.53 -35.94
N GLY A 574 -4.50 22.40 -36.76
CA GLY A 574 -3.83 22.06 -38.00
C GLY A 574 -2.31 21.89 -37.89
N ASN A 575 -1.62 22.13 -38.99
CA ASN A 575 -0.16 22.22 -39.01
C ASN A 575 0.31 23.55 -38.40
N GLY A 576 1.50 23.57 -37.82
CA GLY A 576 2.05 24.72 -37.09
C GLY A 576 2.32 24.35 -35.64
N ASN A 577 3.08 25.19 -34.95
CA ASN A 577 3.44 24.98 -33.56
C ASN A 577 2.36 25.60 -32.68
N SER A 578 1.42 24.78 -32.23
CA SER A 578 0.27 25.23 -31.48
C SER A 578 0.42 24.96 -29.98
N TRP A 579 -0.23 25.81 -29.19
CA TRP A 579 -0.42 25.62 -27.76
C TRP A 579 -1.89 25.33 -27.51
N VAL A 580 -2.19 24.18 -26.89
CA VAL A 580 -3.54 23.84 -26.44
C VAL A 580 -3.60 23.64 -24.92
N LEU A 581 -4.52 24.35 -24.27
CA LEU A 581 -4.98 24.08 -22.90
C LEU A 581 -6.40 23.56 -23.00
N ALA A 582 -6.61 22.27 -22.69
CA ALA A 582 -7.93 21.66 -22.76
C ALA A 582 -8.80 21.95 -21.52
N GLY A 583 -8.15 22.19 -20.36
CA GLY A 583 -8.83 22.46 -19.10
C GLY A 583 -9.19 21.19 -18.31
N ASP A 584 -10.00 21.33 -17.27
CA ASP A 584 -10.51 20.18 -16.51
C ASP A 584 -11.77 19.61 -17.19
N GLY A 585 -11.85 18.29 -17.34
CA GLY A 585 -12.94 17.60 -18.01
C GLY A 585 -12.48 16.35 -18.75
N ASP A 586 -13.40 15.66 -19.41
CA ASP A 586 -13.07 14.56 -20.33
C ASP A 586 -12.91 15.13 -21.75
N ASP A 587 -11.69 15.49 -22.12
CA ASP A 587 -11.38 16.19 -23.36
C ASP A 587 -10.95 15.27 -24.51
N PHE A 588 -11.27 15.68 -25.74
CA PHE A 588 -10.82 15.05 -26.97
C PHE A 588 -10.05 16.07 -27.82
N VAL A 589 -8.73 15.90 -27.91
CA VAL A 589 -7.82 16.78 -28.64
C VAL A 589 -7.20 16.05 -29.83
N TYR A 590 -7.14 16.67 -31.00
CA TYR A 590 -6.54 16.04 -32.19
C TYR A 590 -5.86 17.04 -33.12
N ALA A 591 -4.63 16.72 -33.52
CA ALA A 591 -3.90 17.46 -34.55
C ALA A 591 -4.18 16.84 -35.94
N VAL A 592 -4.35 17.69 -36.97
CA VAL A 592 -4.51 17.24 -38.37
C VAL A 592 -3.39 17.75 -39.27
N GLY A 593 -2.94 16.89 -40.19
CA GLY A 593 -1.96 17.24 -41.23
C GLY A 593 -0.69 16.39 -41.15
N GLU A 594 -0.17 15.93 -42.30
CA GLU A 594 0.95 14.97 -42.36
C GLU A 594 2.32 15.58 -41.97
N GLY A 595 2.45 16.91 -41.92
CA GLY A 595 3.70 17.58 -41.56
C GLY A 595 3.85 17.78 -40.06
N GLY A 596 2.73 18.00 -39.36
CA GLY A 596 2.70 18.36 -37.96
C GLY A 596 3.48 19.63 -37.62
N GLY A 597 3.41 20.05 -36.36
CA GLY A 597 4.29 21.08 -35.81
C GLY A 597 4.69 20.69 -34.40
N ASP A 598 5.60 21.46 -33.81
CA ASP A 598 6.08 21.20 -32.46
C ASP A 598 5.07 21.82 -31.48
N ASN A 599 4.15 21.00 -30.96
CA ASN A 599 3.02 21.48 -30.17
C ASN A 599 3.24 21.32 -28.66
N ILE A 600 2.64 22.20 -27.88
CA ILE A 600 2.56 22.09 -26.41
C ILE A 600 1.10 21.90 -26.04
N ILE A 601 0.79 20.82 -25.33
CA ILE A 601 -0.59 20.45 -25.00
C ILE A 601 -0.68 20.09 -23.53
N ASP A 602 -1.54 20.80 -22.81
CA ASP A 602 -2.02 20.38 -21.49
C ASP A 602 -3.47 19.89 -21.63
N LEU A 603 -3.66 18.60 -21.38
CA LEU A 603 -4.98 17.97 -21.36
C LEU A 603 -5.71 18.17 -20.02
N GLY A 604 -5.07 18.79 -19.03
CA GLY A 604 -5.66 19.01 -17.72
C GLY A 604 -6.04 17.71 -16.99
N ALA A 605 -7.05 17.77 -16.12
CA ALA A 605 -7.52 16.62 -15.35
C ALA A 605 -8.77 15.98 -15.94
N GLY A 606 -8.81 14.65 -15.99
CA GLY A 606 -10.00 13.89 -16.38
C GLY A 606 -9.67 12.62 -17.15
N THR A 607 -10.60 12.17 -17.99
CA THR A 607 -10.38 11.07 -18.93
C THR A 607 -10.17 11.60 -20.34
N ASN A 608 -8.93 11.90 -20.70
CA ASN A 608 -8.63 12.62 -21.93
C ASN A 608 -8.15 11.71 -23.06
N ILE A 609 -8.40 12.15 -24.30
CA ILE A 609 -7.89 11.52 -25.51
C ILE A 609 -7.12 12.55 -26.31
N PHE A 610 -5.89 12.24 -26.68
CA PHE A 610 -5.09 13.07 -27.60
C PHE A 610 -4.56 12.25 -28.77
N TRP A 611 -4.63 12.82 -29.98
CA TRP A 611 -3.95 12.29 -31.17
C TRP A 611 -3.02 13.33 -31.77
N ALA A 612 -1.71 13.09 -31.66
CA ALA A 612 -0.69 13.86 -32.33
C ALA A 612 -0.62 13.57 -33.82
N ALA A 613 -0.22 14.60 -34.57
CA ALA A 613 0.31 14.48 -35.92
C ALA A 613 1.84 14.29 -35.85
N GLY A 614 2.59 14.66 -36.89
CA GLY A 614 4.06 14.75 -36.78
C GLY A 614 4.53 15.90 -35.87
N GLY A 615 5.84 16.08 -35.75
CA GLY A 615 6.47 17.16 -34.97
C GLY A 615 6.97 16.68 -33.62
N ASN A 616 7.71 17.54 -32.92
CA ASN A 616 8.19 17.28 -31.55
C ASN A 616 7.18 17.85 -30.57
N ASN A 617 6.32 17.01 -30.01
CA ASN A 617 5.21 17.46 -29.18
C ASN A 617 5.52 17.27 -27.69
N THR A 618 5.12 18.24 -26.86
CA THR A 618 5.14 18.13 -25.40
C THR A 618 3.71 18.02 -24.91
N ILE A 619 3.39 16.93 -24.24
CA ILE A 619 2.04 16.62 -23.74
C ILE A 619 2.07 16.41 -22.23
N THR A 620 1.21 17.12 -21.51
CA THR A 620 0.95 16.91 -20.09
C THR A 620 -0.50 16.52 -19.84
N ALA A 621 -0.73 15.61 -18.89
CA ALA A 621 -2.08 15.20 -18.51
C ALA A 621 -2.17 14.71 -17.06
N ARG A 622 -3.39 14.73 -16.50
CA ARG A 622 -3.73 14.19 -15.16
C ARG A 622 -4.99 13.33 -15.27
N GLY A 623 -5.10 12.28 -14.46
CA GLY A 623 -6.23 11.35 -14.55
C GLY A 623 -5.97 10.24 -15.56
N ARG A 624 -7.01 9.70 -16.21
CA ARG A 624 -6.93 8.50 -17.05
C ARG A 624 -6.86 8.85 -18.53
N ASN A 625 -5.71 8.77 -19.17
CA ASN A 625 -5.55 9.33 -20.52
C ASN A 625 -5.32 8.28 -21.60
N THR A 626 -5.64 8.62 -22.85
CA THR A 626 -5.28 7.86 -24.05
C THR A 626 -4.57 8.78 -25.03
N ILE A 627 -3.27 8.59 -25.20
CA ILE A 627 -2.39 9.50 -25.91
C ILE A 627 -1.74 8.77 -27.08
N GLY A 628 -2.08 9.19 -28.29
CA GLY A 628 -1.43 8.77 -29.52
C GLY A 628 -0.30 9.73 -29.89
N ILE A 629 0.95 9.27 -29.84
CA ILE A 629 2.13 10.04 -30.29
C ILE A 629 2.46 9.72 -31.75
N GLY A 630 2.94 10.72 -32.48
CA GLY A 630 3.14 10.63 -33.93
C GLY A 630 4.59 10.36 -34.30
N THR A 631 5.05 11.04 -35.35
CA THR A 631 6.46 11.03 -35.75
C THR A 631 7.17 12.27 -35.21
N GLY A 632 8.34 12.14 -34.62
CA GLY A 632 9.11 13.25 -34.09
C GLY A 632 9.62 12.89 -32.70
N ASN A 633 10.23 13.84 -32.00
CA ASN A 633 10.70 13.63 -30.64
C ASN A 633 9.63 14.15 -29.68
N ASP A 634 8.77 13.25 -29.22
CA ASP A 634 7.65 13.58 -28.35
C ASP A 634 8.02 13.38 -26.87
N THR A 635 7.53 14.27 -26.01
CA THR A 635 7.59 14.17 -24.55
C THR A 635 6.18 14.05 -24.01
N VAL A 636 5.87 12.96 -23.31
CA VAL A 636 4.58 12.73 -22.65
C VAL A 636 4.83 12.62 -21.16
N THR A 637 4.17 13.46 -20.38
CA THR A 637 4.15 13.36 -18.92
C THR A 637 2.72 13.24 -18.43
N THR A 638 2.35 12.06 -17.93
CA THR A 638 1.11 11.88 -17.20
C THR A 638 1.42 11.75 -15.71
N ARG A 639 0.52 12.27 -14.87
CA ARG A 639 0.60 12.11 -13.40
C ARG A 639 -0.08 10.80 -13.00
N ASN A 640 -0.56 10.67 -11.77
CA ASN A 640 -1.29 9.47 -11.35
C ASN A 640 -2.52 9.22 -12.25
N GLY A 641 -2.74 7.96 -12.62
CA GLY A 641 -3.82 7.54 -13.50
C GLY A 641 -3.52 6.23 -14.21
N ASN A 642 -4.53 5.64 -14.83
CA ASN A 642 -4.30 4.50 -15.73
C ASN A 642 -4.18 5.03 -17.16
N ASP A 643 -2.96 5.20 -17.66
CA ASP A 643 -2.73 5.85 -18.94
C ASP A 643 -2.44 4.84 -20.05
N PHE A 644 -2.91 5.14 -21.26
CA PHE A 644 -2.59 4.38 -22.47
C PHE A 644 -1.87 5.27 -23.47
N VAL A 645 -0.58 5.00 -23.70
CA VAL A 645 0.22 5.72 -24.70
C VAL A 645 0.55 4.79 -25.86
N TYR A 646 0.31 5.23 -27.10
CA TYR A 646 0.60 4.40 -28.27
C TYR A 646 1.12 5.19 -29.46
N SER A 647 1.87 4.52 -30.33
CA SER A 647 2.35 5.11 -31.58
C SER A 647 1.26 5.16 -32.64
N VAL A 648 1.09 6.32 -33.27
CA VAL A 648 0.22 6.56 -34.41
C VAL A 648 1.06 6.50 -35.70
N ASN A 649 0.55 5.85 -36.74
CA ASN A 649 1.22 5.72 -38.05
C ASN A 649 2.62 5.07 -38.00
N GLY A 650 2.89 4.21 -37.01
CA GLY A 650 4.15 3.47 -36.88
C GLY A 650 5.30 4.26 -36.22
N GLY A 651 4.99 5.41 -35.58
CA GLY A 651 5.87 6.13 -34.68
C GLY A 651 7.20 6.62 -35.29
N GLY A 652 8.19 6.82 -34.43
CA GLY A 652 9.55 7.27 -34.78
C GLY A 652 10.13 8.29 -33.81
N GLY A 653 11.35 8.75 -34.09
CA GLY A 653 12.06 9.76 -33.29
C GLY A 653 12.64 9.21 -31.97
N THR A 654 13.03 10.13 -31.10
CA THR A 654 13.50 9.84 -29.74
C THR A 654 12.51 10.44 -28.75
N ASN A 655 11.79 9.57 -28.04
CA ASN A 655 10.63 9.96 -27.24
C ASN A 655 10.87 9.72 -25.75
N VAL A 656 10.28 10.56 -24.90
CA VAL A 656 10.32 10.44 -23.44
C VAL A 656 8.90 10.30 -22.92
N LEU A 657 8.58 9.18 -22.28
CA LEU A 657 7.27 8.88 -21.72
C LEU A 657 7.42 8.69 -20.21
N SER A 658 6.76 9.53 -19.41
CA SER A 658 6.75 9.48 -17.95
C SER A 658 5.31 9.39 -17.46
N LEU A 659 4.85 8.21 -17.02
CA LEU A 659 3.41 7.95 -16.82
C LEU A 659 2.91 7.92 -15.37
N GLY A 660 3.79 8.12 -14.38
CA GLY A 660 3.38 8.15 -12.97
C GLY A 660 2.77 6.82 -12.47
N ASN A 661 2.07 6.87 -11.32
CA ASN A 661 1.47 5.67 -10.72
C ASN A 661 0.12 5.29 -11.34
N GLY A 662 -0.17 4.00 -11.39
CA GLY A 662 -1.41 3.45 -11.93
C GLY A 662 -1.11 2.26 -12.84
N PHE A 663 -2.16 1.62 -13.38
CA PHE A 663 -1.97 0.59 -14.42
C PHE A 663 -1.80 1.31 -15.76
N ASN A 664 -0.58 1.34 -16.28
CA ASN A 664 -0.25 1.98 -17.53
C ASN A 664 -0.04 0.97 -18.65
N GLU A 665 -0.40 1.38 -19.86
CA GLU A 665 -0.21 0.58 -21.07
C GLU A 665 0.54 1.43 -22.10
N VAL A 666 1.66 0.92 -22.61
CA VAL A 666 2.52 1.63 -23.58
C VAL A 666 2.73 0.75 -24.79
N TRP A 667 2.19 1.12 -25.95
CA TRP A 667 2.31 0.36 -27.20
C TRP A 667 3.02 1.19 -28.26
N VAL A 668 4.35 1.07 -28.30
CA VAL A 668 5.18 1.89 -29.17
C VAL A 668 5.79 1.07 -30.31
N GLU A 669 5.85 1.69 -31.49
CA GLU A 669 6.41 1.11 -32.69
C GLU A 669 7.42 2.10 -33.28
N GLY A 670 8.67 1.67 -33.49
CA GLY A 670 9.65 2.44 -34.24
C GLY A 670 10.22 3.66 -33.52
N GLY A 671 11.55 3.84 -33.54
CA GLY A 671 12.20 4.96 -32.84
C GLY A 671 12.73 4.53 -31.47
N ASP A 672 13.42 5.44 -30.81
CA ASP A 672 14.08 5.19 -29.52
C ASP A 672 13.22 5.77 -28.38
N TYR A 673 12.87 4.97 -27.38
CA TYR A 673 12.00 5.39 -26.29
C TYR A 673 12.73 5.36 -24.94
N THR A 674 12.58 6.43 -24.15
CA THR A 674 12.83 6.40 -22.70
C THR A 674 11.48 6.38 -22.00
N ILE A 675 11.17 5.28 -21.33
CA ILE A 675 9.87 5.03 -20.71
C ILE A 675 10.10 4.87 -19.22
N THR A 676 9.36 5.64 -18.44
CA THR A 676 9.29 5.53 -16.99
C THR A 676 7.84 5.43 -16.57
N THR A 677 7.49 4.33 -15.92
CA THR A 677 6.19 4.16 -15.24
C THR A 677 6.41 4.18 -13.73
N GLY A 678 5.35 3.94 -12.96
CA GLY A 678 5.33 4.16 -11.50
C GLY A 678 5.05 2.87 -10.75
N ARG A 679 4.17 2.97 -9.73
CA ARG A 679 3.68 1.79 -9.01
C ARG A 679 2.47 1.17 -9.69
N ARG A 680 2.35 -0.16 -9.53
CA ARG A 680 1.34 -1.12 -10.06
C ARG A 680 1.81 -1.78 -11.36
N ASP A 681 1.15 -2.88 -11.67
CA ASP A 681 1.39 -3.70 -12.86
C ASP A 681 1.21 -2.87 -14.15
N ASP A 682 2.27 -2.76 -14.94
CA ASP A 682 2.24 -2.06 -16.23
C ASP A 682 2.42 -3.03 -17.41
N ILE A 683 1.92 -2.64 -18.59
CA ILE A 683 2.09 -3.38 -19.84
C ILE A 683 2.83 -2.52 -20.85
N ILE A 684 4.04 -2.93 -21.23
CA ILE A 684 4.91 -2.19 -22.14
C ILE A 684 5.23 -3.05 -23.37
N GLY A 685 4.60 -2.69 -24.48
CA GLY A 685 4.88 -3.20 -25.81
C GLY A 685 5.93 -2.34 -26.52
N LEU A 686 7.10 -2.91 -26.78
CA LEU A 686 8.21 -2.28 -27.50
C LEU A 686 8.28 -2.67 -28.98
N GLY A 687 8.88 -1.79 -29.77
CA GLY A 687 9.09 -1.96 -31.20
C GLY A 687 10.57 -2.00 -31.61
N THR A 688 10.86 -1.56 -32.83
CA THR A 688 12.25 -1.39 -33.29
C THR A 688 12.85 -0.12 -32.70
N GLY A 689 14.12 -0.13 -32.28
CA GLY A 689 14.76 1.03 -31.67
C GLY A 689 15.78 0.66 -30.61
N THR A 690 16.42 1.64 -30.01
CA THR A 690 17.16 1.48 -28.75
C THR A 690 16.32 2.07 -27.62
N ASP A 691 15.79 1.22 -26.75
CA ASP A 691 14.83 1.66 -25.73
C ASP A 691 15.40 1.50 -24.32
N ILE A 692 15.06 2.46 -23.46
CA ILE A 692 15.35 2.45 -22.03
C ILE A 692 14.01 2.42 -21.32
N VAL A 693 13.80 1.40 -20.48
CA VAL A 693 12.57 1.22 -19.72
C VAL A 693 12.92 1.12 -18.23
N ASP A 694 12.23 1.92 -17.44
CA ASP A 694 12.11 1.77 -15.99
C ASP A 694 10.63 1.58 -15.67
N ALA A 695 10.24 0.34 -15.37
CA ALA A 695 8.83 -0.01 -15.17
C ALA A 695 8.34 0.20 -13.72
N GLY A 696 9.20 0.65 -12.82
CA GLY A 696 8.84 0.81 -11.40
C GLY A 696 8.40 -0.49 -10.72
N ASP A 697 7.64 -0.37 -9.62
CA ASP A 697 7.18 -1.49 -8.80
C ASP A 697 5.83 -2.04 -9.30
N GLY A 698 5.62 -3.35 -9.25
CA GLY A 698 4.42 -4.06 -9.71
C GLY A 698 4.79 -5.29 -10.55
N ASP A 699 3.81 -6.10 -10.90
CA ASP A 699 4.03 -7.27 -11.76
C ASP A 699 3.97 -6.81 -13.23
N ASN A 700 5.11 -6.39 -13.79
CA ASN A 700 5.14 -5.76 -15.11
C ASN A 700 5.29 -6.76 -16.25
N ILE A 701 4.69 -6.42 -17.40
CA ILE A 701 4.83 -7.19 -18.64
C ILE A 701 5.48 -6.32 -19.70
N ILE A 702 6.74 -6.60 -20.03
CA ILE A 702 7.44 -5.99 -21.16
C ILE A 702 7.63 -7.01 -22.28
N TYR A 703 7.16 -6.67 -23.48
CA TYR A 703 7.21 -7.58 -24.63
C TYR A 703 7.39 -6.84 -25.95
N MET A 704 7.77 -7.58 -26.99
CA MET A 704 7.82 -7.05 -28.36
C MET A 704 6.43 -7.05 -29.01
N VAL A 705 5.94 -5.87 -29.42
CA VAL A 705 4.67 -5.73 -30.18
C VAL A 705 4.72 -6.54 -31.47
N ASN A 706 5.89 -6.60 -32.11
CA ASN A 706 6.13 -7.41 -33.30
C ASN A 706 7.50 -8.11 -33.22
N PRO A 707 7.54 -9.38 -32.78
CA PRO A 707 8.80 -10.12 -32.57
C PRO A 707 9.51 -10.50 -33.88
N ASP A 708 8.86 -10.35 -35.04
CA ASP A 708 9.47 -10.65 -36.35
C ASP A 708 10.35 -9.49 -36.89
N LEU A 709 10.34 -8.32 -36.23
CA LEU A 709 11.13 -7.16 -36.61
C LEU A 709 12.44 -7.09 -35.81
N PRO A 710 13.53 -6.50 -36.38
CA PRO A 710 14.77 -6.28 -35.63
C PRO A 710 14.51 -5.28 -34.51
N ALA A 711 14.56 -5.74 -33.25
CA ALA A 711 14.15 -4.94 -32.10
C ALA A 711 15.17 -3.83 -31.80
N GLY A 712 16.47 -4.10 -31.93
CA GLY A 712 17.53 -3.21 -31.46
C GLY A 712 17.69 -3.31 -29.93
N ASN A 713 18.76 -2.72 -29.41
CA ASN A 713 19.19 -2.97 -28.02
C ASN A 713 18.22 -2.36 -26.99
N LYS A 714 17.98 -3.07 -25.89
CA LYS A 714 17.11 -2.64 -24.80
C LYS A 714 17.87 -2.52 -23.49
N ILE A 715 17.52 -1.53 -22.68
CA ILE A 715 17.95 -1.42 -21.29
C ILE A 715 16.68 -1.40 -20.46
N ILE A 716 16.37 -2.52 -19.83
CA ILE A 716 15.13 -2.67 -19.05
C ILE A 716 15.49 -2.88 -17.60
N ARG A 717 14.87 -2.06 -16.75
CA ARG A 717 14.84 -2.26 -15.31
C ARG A 717 13.38 -2.32 -14.86
N THR A 718 13.09 -3.29 -14.02
CA THR A 718 11.87 -3.33 -13.22
C THR A 718 12.23 -3.22 -11.75
N GLY A 719 11.26 -2.83 -10.92
CA GLY A 719 11.40 -2.63 -9.48
C GLY A 719 11.10 -3.89 -8.69
N ALA A 720 10.26 -3.78 -7.67
CA ALA A 720 9.74 -4.95 -6.95
C ALA A 720 8.51 -5.55 -7.66
N GLY A 721 8.43 -6.87 -7.77
CA GLY A 721 7.29 -7.57 -8.36
C GLY A 721 7.70 -8.84 -9.11
N ASP A 722 6.72 -9.61 -9.57
CA ASP A 722 6.95 -10.78 -10.42
C ASP A 722 6.84 -10.36 -11.90
N ASP A 723 7.97 -9.98 -12.51
CA ASP A 723 7.99 -9.38 -13.85
C ASP A 723 8.16 -10.41 -14.99
N TYR A 724 7.62 -10.07 -16.16
CA TYR A 724 7.87 -10.77 -17.42
C TYR A 724 8.54 -9.83 -18.42
N ILE A 725 9.75 -10.18 -18.90
CA ILE A 725 10.53 -9.36 -19.82
C ILE A 725 10.93 -10.19 -21.05
N ALA A 726 10.53 -9.74 -22.24
CA ALA A 726 10.92 -10.36 -23.52
C ALA A 726 11.28 -9.31 -24.61
N THR A 727 12.57 -9.18 -24.94
CA THR A 727 13.12 -8.06 -25.74
C THR A 727 13.46 -8.36 -27.20
N GLY A 728 13.60 -9.63 -27.57
CA GLY A 728 13.57 -10.04 -28.97
C GLY A 728 14.94 -10.11 -29.64
N SER A 729 15.45 -9.04 -30.26
CA SER A 729 16.77 -9.11 -30.91
C SER A 729 17.56 -7.83 -30.75
N GLY A 730 18.81 -7.91 -30.37
CA GLY A 730 19.58 -6.78 -29.88
C GLY A 730 20.55 -7.28 -28.82
N ASP A 731 21.52 -6.45 -28.43
CA ASP A 731 22.32 -6.73 -27.23
C ASP A 731 21.62 -6.05 -26.05
N ASP A 732 20.84 -6.83 -25.29
CA ASP A 732 19.90 -6.31 -24.29
C ASP A 732 20.43 -6.43 -22.85
N LEU A 733 20.15 -5.43 -22.00
CA LEU A 733 20.39 -5.48 -20.56
C LEU A 733 19.05 -5.62 -19.85
N LEU A 734 18.82 -6.79 -19.23
CA LEU A 734 17.58 -7.12 -18.55
C LEU A 734 17.80 -7.23 -17.04
N ASP A 735 17.14 -6.34 -16.31
CA ASP A 735 17.15 -6.32 -14.86
C ASP A 735 15.72 -6.43 -14.34
N GLY A 736 15.35 -7.62 -13.86
CA GLY A 736 14.03 -7.88 -13.28
C GLY A 736 13.84 -7.35 -11.85
N GLY A 737 14.80 -6.61 -11.28
CA GLY A 737 14.66 -6.11 -9.92
C GLY A 737 14.56 -7.22 -8.86
N THR A 738 13.62 -7.09 -7.93
CA THR A 738 13.36 -8.05 -6.83
C THR A 738 12.02 -8.74 -7.02
N GLY A 739 11.90 -10.00 -6.64
CA GLY A 739 10.70 -10.81 -6.89
C GLY A 739 11.04 -12.03 -7.76
N SER A 740 10.03 -12.67 -8.35
CA SER A 740 10.16 -13.87 -9.18
C SER A 740 9.92 -13.54 -10.66
N ASN A 741 11.01 -13.34 -11.40
CA ASN A 741 10.95 -12.81 -12.76
C ASN A 741 11.13 -13.87 -13.83
N ILE A 742 10.56 -13.63 -15.01
CA ILE A 742 10.78 -14.42 -16.23
C ILE A 742 11.47 -13.52 -17.25
N LEU A 743 12.67 -13.91 -17.68
CA LEU A 743 13.53 -13.11 -18.55
C LEU A 743 13.82 -13.84 -19.86
N GLN A 744 13.66 -13.12 -20.97
CA GLN A 744 13.95 -13.60 -22.31
C GLN A 744 14.66 -12.50 -23.13
N GLY A 745 15.96 -12.66 -23.37
CA GLY A 745 16.75 -11.71 -24.17
C GLY A 745 16.49 -11.86 -25.67
N GLY A 746 16.40 -13.11 -26.12
CA GLY A 746 16.22 -13.43 -27.53
C GLY A 746 17.56 -13.56 -28.26
N ALA A 747 17.74 -12.83 -29.36
CA ALA A 747 18.91 -12.95 -30.22
C ALA A 747 19.85 -11.75 -30.11
N GLY A 748 21.06 -11.98 -29.63
CA GLY A 748 22.13 -11.00 -29.54
C GLY A 748 23.02 -11.35 -28.35
N SER A 749 23.86 -10.42 -27.90
CA SER A 749 24.70 -10.61 -26.71
C SER A 749 24.01 -9.98 -25.51
N ASP A 750 23.20 -10.76 -24.82
CA ASP A 750 22.31 -10.26 -23.76
C ASP A 750 23.00 -10.33 -22.39
N THR A 751 22.61 -9.42 -21.50
CA THR A 751 23.10 -9.34 -20.12
C THR A 751 21.93 -9.41 -19.16
N PHE A 752 21.90 -10.46 -18.35
CA PHE A 752 20.88 -10.69 -17.33
C PHE A 752 21.43 -10.29 -15.96
N VAL A 753 20.81 -9.34 -15.29
CA VAL A 753 21.25 -8.85 -13.97
C VAL A 753 20.68 -9.72 -12.86
N ILE A 754 21.54 -10.15 -11.92
CA ILE A 754 21.14 -10.95 -10.77
C ILE A 754 21.70 -10.38 -9.47
N ARG A 755 20.94 -10.53 -8.39
CA ARG A 755 21.21 -10.02 -7.04
C ARG A 755 20.70 -10.99 -5.99
N ASP A 756 21.13 -10.81 -4.75
CA ASP A 756 20.54 -11.53 -3.61
C ASP A 756 19.09 -11.09 -3.36
N GLY A 757 18.24 -11.99 -2.87
CA GLY A 757 16.82 -11.71 -2.60
C GLY A 757 15.89 -11.66 -3.82
N ALA A 758 16.34 -12.07 -5.01
CA ALA A 758 15.51 -12.19 -6.22
C ALA A 758 15.60 -13.61 -6.82
N TYR A 759 14.54 -14.03 -7.53
CA TYR A 759 14.52 -15.24 -8.33
C TYR A 759 14.30 -14.90 -9.81
N ASN A 760 15.17 -15.39 -10.70
CA ASN A 760 15.05 -15.14 -12.15
C ASN A 760 15.00 -16.45 -12.94
N TYR A 761 13.97 -16.61 -13.77
CA TYR A 761 13.89 -17.70 -14.74
C TYR A 761 14.26 -17.21 -16.14
N ILE A 762 15.46 -17.56 -16.59
CA ILE A 762 16.01 -17.17 -17.90
C ILE A 762 15.66 -18.24 -18.94
N LEU A 763 14.94 -17.86 -19.99
CA LEU A 763 14.34 -18.81 -20.95
C LEU A 763 15.28 -19.23 -22.09
N ASP A 764 16.25 -18.42 -22.49
CA ASP A 764 16.99 -18.62 -23.76
C ASP A 764 18.49 -18.31 -23.73
N PHE A 765 19.12 -18.33 -22.56
CA PHE A 765 20.55 -18.06 -22.38
C PHE A 765 21.48 -18.82 -23.35
N GLU A 766 22.24 -18.11 -24.18
CA GLU A 766 23.23 -18.64 -25.12
C GLU A 766 24.67 -18.55 -24.56
N LEU A 767 25.28 -19.72 -24.31
CA LEU A 767 26.65 -19.81 -23.79
C LEU A 767 27.69 -19.12 -24.68
N GLY A 768 28.49 -18.24 -24.05
CA GLY A 768 29.58 -17.54 -24.71
C GLY A 768 29.13 -16.42 -25.65
N VAL A 769 27.83 -16.13 -25.66
CA VAL A 769 27.21 -14.97 -26.30
C VAL A 769 26.62 -14.08 -25.21
N ASP A 770 25.82 -14.65 -24.32
CA ASP A 770 25.19 -13.92 -23.21
C ASP A 770 26.04 -13.89 -21.96
N GLN A 771 25.71 -12.94 -21.08
CA GLN A 771 26.37 -12.71 -19.81
C GLN A 771 25.36 -12.59 -18.66
N ILE A 772 25.81 -12.97 -17.47
CA ILE A 772 25.10 -12.77 -16.22
C ILE A 772 25.86 -11.73 -15.42
N GLN A 773 25.25 -10.57 -15.19
CA GLN A 773 25.85 -9.51 -14.39
C GLN A 773 25.53 -9.71 -12.91
N LEU A 774 26.55 -9.69 -12.07
CA LEU A 774 26.40 -9.82 -10.62
C LEU A 774 26.28 -8.44 -9.97
N VAL A 775 25.24 -8.23 -9.16
CA VAL A 775 25.07 -7.04 -8.32
C VAL A 775 25.16 -7.48 -6.86
N ASP A 776 26.11 -6.90 -6.13
CA ASP A 776 26.41 -7.20 -4.73
C ASP A 776 26.75 -8.69 -4.44
N LEU A 777 27.16 -9.41 -5.49
CA LEU A 777 27.57 -10.81 -5.44
C LEU A 777 28.94 -11.00 -6.10
N GLU A 778 29.73 -11.91 -5.58
CA GLU A 778 31.00 -12.36 -6.16
C GLU A 778 30.84 -13.76 -6.75
N PHE A 779 31.52 -14.04 -7.88
CA PHE A 779 31.41 -15.33 -8.57
C PHE A 779 31.75 -16.53 -7.66
N GLU A 780 32.68 -16.34 -6.71
CA GLU A 780 33.10 -17.36 -5.75
C GLU A 780 32.00 -17.75 -4.75
N GLN A 781 30.95 -16.96 -4.59
CA GLN A 781 29.81 -17.26 -3.72
C GLN A 781 28.79 -18.18 -4.40
N LEU A 782 28.86 -18.32 -5.73
CA LEU A 782 27.88 -19.04 -6.51
C LEU A 782 28.10 -20.55 -6.45
N SER A 783 27.00 -21.27 -6.30
CA SER A 783 26.92 -22.72 -6.47
C SER A 783 26.02 -23.05 -7.67
N PHE A 784 26.37 -24.10 -8.39
CA PHE A 784 25.69 -24.51 -9.61
C PHE A 784 25.10 -25.90 -9.43
N VAL A 785 23.79 -26.03 -9.59
CA VAL A 785 23.05 -27.28 -9.34
C VAL A 785 22.24 -27.65 -10.58
N GLN A 786 22.26 -28.93 -10.95
CA GLN A 786 21.37 -29.43 -12.01
C GLN A 786 19.97 -29.69 -11.44
N GLY A 787 18.95 -29.28 -12.16
CA GLY A 787 17.56 -29.57 -11.82
C GLY A 787 17.23 -31.05 -11.71
N GLN A 788 16.05 -31.35 -11.16
CA GLN A 788 15.57 -32.71 -10.93
C GLN A 788 14.10 -32.81 -11.32
N GLY A 789 13.64 -34.02 -11.66
CA GLY A 789 12.24 -34.22 -12.03
C GLY A 789 11.90 -33.45 -13.31
N ASP A 790 10.89 -32.58 -13.25
CA ASP A 790 10.39 -31.84 -14.42
C ASP A 790 11.36 -30.74 -14.91
N THR A 791 12.35 -30.36 -14.11
CA THR A 791 13.40 -29.38 -14.46
C THR A 791 14.76 -30.02 -14.73
N GLU A 792 14.82 -31.33 -15.03
CA GLU A 792 16.10 -32.05 -15.19
C GLU A 792 17.03 -31.46 -16.27
N LEU A 793 16.47 -30.71 -17.22
CA LEU A 793 17.21 -30.03 -18.29
C LEU A 793 17.72 -28.65 -17.91
N ASP A 794 17.35 -28.12 -16.74
CA ASP A 794 17.65 -26.75 -16.35
C ASP A 794 18.81 -26.68 -15.36
N ALA A 795 19.56 -25.57 -15.43
CA ALA A 795 20.62 -25.26 -14.49
C ALA A 795 20.15 -24.24 -13.46
N PHE A 796 20.61 -24.39 -12.23
CA PHE A 796 20.30 -23.49 -11.12
C PHE A 796 21.57 -22.82 -10.60
N ILE A 797 21.48 -21.53 -10.29
CA ILE A 797 22.51 -20.74 -9.62
C ILE A 797 21.99 -20.41 -8.22
N ALA A 798 22.78 -20.70 -7.19
CA ALA A 798 22.39 -20.51 -5.80
C ALA A 798 23.52 -19.93 -4.94
N VAL A 799 23.15 -19.16 -3.91
CA VAL A 799 24.05 -18.65 -2.85
C VAL A 799 23.54 -19.20 -1.51
N ASP A 800 24.43 -19.81 -0.73
CA ASP A 800 24.09 -20.41 0.59
C ASP A 800 22.81 -21.28 0.57
N ASP A 801 22.67 -22.12 -0.46
CA ASP A 801 21.52 -23.01 -0.74
C ASP A 801 20.20 -22.31 -1.14
N VAL A 802 20.18 -20.98 -1.28
CA VAL A 802 19.06 -20.21 -1.85
C VAL A 802 19.21 -20.08 -3.36
N ILE A 803 18.21 -20.53 -4.12
CA ILE A 803 18.21 -20.45 -5.58
C ILE A 803 17.86 -19.03 -6.01
N LEU A 804 18.75 -18.41 -6.80
CA LEU A 804 18.56 -17.07 -7.37
C LEU A 804 18.18 -17.11 -8.85
N VAL A 805 18.62 -18.14 -9.58
CA VAL A 805 18.41 -18.23 -11.02
C VAL A 805 18.09 -19.66 -11.44
N GLN A 806 17.10 -19.82 -12.30
CA GLN A 806 16.88 -20.99 -13.14
C GLN A 806 17.20 -20.61 -14.59
N VAL A 807 18.01 -21.42 -15.28
CA VAL A 807 18.34 -21.23 -16.69
C VAL A 807 17.83 -22.43 -17.48
N ALA A 808 16.91 -22.17 -18.41
CA ALA A 808 16.22 -23.22 -19.16
C ALA A 808 17.19 -24.00 -20.07
N ASN A 809 17.00 -25.31 -20.16
CA ASN A 809 17.66 -26.21 -21.14
C ASN A 809 19.21 -26.13 -21.15
N LEU A 810 19.82 -25.93 -19.98
CA LEU A 810 21.26 -25.79 -19.81
C LEU A 810 21.81 -26.75 -18.76
N GLU A 811 22.97 -27.34 -19.02
CA GLU A 811 23.66 -28.16 -18.02
C GLU A 811 24.44 -27.25 -17.05
N ALA A 812 24.26 -27.41 -15.74
CA ALA A 812 24.90 -26.59 -14.70
C ALA A 812 26.43 -26.57 -14.81
N SER A 813 27.03 -27.65 -15.32
CA SER A 813 28.48 -27.73 -15.56
C SER A 813 29.00 -26.75 -16.62
N GLN A 814 28.12 -26.23 -17.48
CA GLN A 814 28.45 -25.27 -18.53
C GLN A 814 28.40 -23.81 -18.03
N LEU A 815 27.64 -23.54 -16.97
CA LEU A 815 27.58 -22.21 -16.33
C LEU A 815 28.79 -21.94 -15.44
N GLY A 816 29.36 -22.97 -14.80
CA GLY A 816 30.40 -22.84 -13.76
C GLY A 816 31.76 -22.27 -14.19
N THR A 817 31.85 -21.55 -15.31
CA THR A 817 33.04 -20.81 -15.73
C THR A 817 32.79 -19.31 -15.65
N SER A 818 33.74 -18.56 -15.10
CA SER A 818 33.64 -17.10 -14.91
C SER A 818 33.56 -16.28 -16.22
N VAL A 819 33.56 -16.91 -17.39
CA VAL A 819 33.46 -16.22 -18.69
C VAL A 819 32.02 -15.79 -18.99
N ASN A 820 31.03 -16.46 -18.38
CA ASN A 820 29.61 -16.12 -18.53
C ASN A 820 29.16 -15.04 -17.54
N PHE A 821 30.06 -14.48 -16.73
CA PHE A 821 29.76 -13.53 -15.66
C PHE A 821 30.53 -12.23 -15.85
N VAL A 822 29.92 -11.12 -15.48
CA VAL A 822 30.51 -9.77 -15.54
C VAL A 822 30.32 -8.97 -14.26
#